data_AF-A0A8J6HC58-F1
#
_entry.id   AF-A0A8J6HC58-F1
#
_cell.length_a   1.000
_cell.length_b   1.000
_cell.length_c   1.000
_cell.angle_alpha   90.00
_cell.angle_beta   90.00
_cell.angle_gamma   90.00
#
_symmetry.space_group_name_H-M   'P 1'
#
loop_
_entity.id
_entity.type
_entity.pdbx_description
1 polymer ?
#
loop_
_entity_poly.entity_id
_entity_poly.type
_entity_poly.pdbx_seq_one_letter_code
_entity_poly.pdbx_strand_id
1 'polypeptide(L)'
;MTPSTITSLDPDDVFTDSIKMLWYGRFHPELNPRWTAVLVPINFFFCSILLVLGIKCVLVSYNSDIFLTAECLQTCILMMHAMVKFVYIHLTKKAWLALLQQKSKFWNIKDFDEEIFRDCSKVFTLTRQILRYYFIQTMIGSVLFDVQPFMTGELPTGCYVPHGWFAFLTVILWYLACVVIIAFMGMDGLFCSFAISLMVQFRLLGHKFRNLATNQSIEELSKELRELVDYHNFLISCSQKLNDTFQIVFLIQFVISIASGSVSVFILMQPDMDDILSDPLRVLWLCRYHPALSPWWTTVMTPINALLCCLIVVLAIKGILVSYNDDLFFTAECLQTCIVMVHIIVKPIIMHVHKHTTRELLEQVSKFWKISTIDKELFTECHLILKVGKLIVRYYFYMAFIGALLFMVQPFTTHQVPAVCYTPDGWFIYLTAIIWYLTCILIFLTMGADGFFCTLATALTVQFKLLGHRFKVLKMRPGPKNEQQMWDEIKELVDYHNFLISFCGKLNKMYSGVFLIQFLVSIASASVAVFILIQPSPWANQMKCLFYFMADVMETAFYCFPAEMVVNAASQVGNAVCESRWYESSLIELRKCLCLVLARTQKGILFSGNGLVWINLRTFLLVYKTGFSFYTYLNSVKKINP
;
A
#
# COMPACT_ATOMS: atom_id res chain seq x y z
N MET A 1 -36.66 17.31 18.03
CA MET A 1 -37.27 17.95 16.85
C MET A 1 -37.05 17.02 15.68
N THR A 2 -38.15 16.49 15.14
CA THR A 2 -38.23 15.74 13.88
C THR A 2 -37.76 16.62 12.70
N PRO A 3 -37.32 16.03 11.57
CA PRO A 3 -36.92 16.79 10.39
C PRO A 3 -38.08 17.69 9.94
N SER A 4 -37.79 18.98 9.69
CA SER A 4 -38.71 19.86 8.99
C SER A 4 -38.96 19.35 7.57
N THR A 5 -40.11 19.68 7.00
CA THR A 5 -40.58 19.34 5.63
C THR A 5 -39.62 19.71 4.49
N ILE A 6 -38.56 20.49 4.76
CA ILE A 6 -37.51 20.87 3.80
C ILE A 6 -36.48 19.72 3.62
N THR A 7 -36.41 18.78 4.57
CA THR A 7 -35.44 17.68 4.65
C THR A 7 -36.12 16.32 4.86
N SER A 8 -37.31 16.09 4.29
CA SER A 8 -37.83 14.72 4.10
C SER A 8 -36.95 14.01 3.07
N LEU A 9 -35.88 13.41 3.57
CA LEU A 9 -34.88 12.73 2.74
C LEU A 9 -35.46 11.40 2.29
N ASP A 10 -35.82 11.34 1.01
CA ASP A 10 -35.99 10.07 0.31
C ASP A 10 -34.72 9.23 0.59
N PRO A 11 -34.83 8.00 1.11
CA PRO A 11 -33.67 7.14 1.33
C PRO A 11 -32.81 6.95 0.07
N ASP A 12 -33.38 7.18 -1.12
CA ASP A 12 -32.69 7.14 -2.40
C ASP A 12 -32.04 8.46 -2.82
N ASP A 13 -32.22 9.53 -2.06
CA ASP A 13 -31.60 10.82 -2.36
C ASP A 13 -30.08 10.82 -2.07
N VAL A 14 -29.29 11.34 -2.99
CA VAL A 14 -27.81 11.36 -2.90
C VAL A 14 -27.31 12.19 -1.71
N PHE A 15 -28.11 13.16 -1.26
CA PHE A 15 -27.77 14.00 -0.10
C PHE A 15 -27.96 13.30 1.25
N THR A 16 -28.73 12.20 1.30
CA THR A 16 -29.23 11.61 2.54
C THR A 16 -28.12 11.24 3.51
N ASP A 17 -27.08 10.56 3.02
CA ASP A 17 -26.01 10.07 3.89
C ASP A 17 -25.13 11.22 4.39
N SER A 18 -24.81 12.20 3.53
CA SER A 18 -24.01 13.37 3.91
C SER A 18 -24.74 14.25 4.94
N ILE A 19 -26.04 14.46 4.76
CA ILE A 19 -26.86 15.24 5.69
C ILE A 19 -27.01 14.51 7.03
N LYS A 20 -27.18 13.18 7.02
CA LYS A 20 -27.19 12.36 8.26
C LYS A 20 -25.88 12.49 9.02
N MET A 21 -24.73 12.44 8.33
CA MET A 21 -23.43 12.65 8.97
C MET A 21 -23.36 14.02 9.66
N LEU A 22 -23.72 15.11 8.96
CA LEU A 22 -23.77 16.45 9.55
C LEU A 22 -24.74 16.53 10.74
N TRP A 23 -25.84 15.77 10.71
CA TRP A 23 -26.80 15.70 11.81
C TRP A 23 -26.22 15.00 13.05
N TYR A 24 -25.59 13.83 12.87
CA TYR A 24 -24.92 13.11 13.96
C TYR A 24 -23.82 13.96 14.62
N GLY A 25 -23.07 14.72 13.82
CA GLY A 25 -22.05 15.65 14.30
C GLY A 25 -22.58 16.97 14.87
N ARG A 26 -23.90 17.18 14.90
CA ARG A 26 -24.56 18.45 15.27
C ARG A 26 -24.16 19.66 14.42
N PHE A 27 -23.61 19.44 13.23
CA PHE A 27 -23.21 20.46 12.25
C PHE A 27 -24.28 20.75 11.18
N HIS A 28 -25.42 20.07 11.23
CA HIS A 28 -26.50 20.25 10.26
C HIS A 28 -26.96 21.73 10.14
N PRO A 29 -27.18 22.24 8.90
CA PRO A 29 -27.55 23.64 8.67
C PRO A 29 -28.83 24.10 9.39
N GLU A 30 -29.81 23.21 9.53
CA GLU A 30 -31.10 23.51 10.20
C GLU A 30 -31.05 23.38 11.74
N LEU A 31 -29.98 22.80 12.32
CA LEU A 31 -29.89 22.67 13.78
C LEU A 31 -29.67 24.02 14.46
N ASN A 32 -30.11 24.15 15.72
CA ASN A 32 -29.97 25.39 16.50
C ASN A 32 -28.49 25.88 16.50
N PRO A 33 -28.22 27.13 16.09
CA PRO A 33 -26.87 27.67 15.99
C PRO A 33 -26.10 27.67 17.31
N ARG A 34 -26.78 27.62 18.46
CA ARG A 34 -26.15 27.54 19.79
C ARG A 34 -25.24 26.33 19.95
N TRP A 35 -25.60 25.16 19.41
CA TRP A 35 -24.77 23.96 19.51
C TRP A 35 -23.46 24.09 18.72
N THR A 36 -23.54 24.57 17.48
CA THR A 36 -22.35 24.85 16.66
C THR A 36 -21.49 25.96 17.27
N ALA A 37 -22.09 26.95 17.94
CA ALA A 37 -21.37 28.03 18.62
C ALA A 37 -20.63 27.56 19.89
N VAL A 38 -21.01 26.41 20.47
CA VAL A 38 -20.34 25.80 21.62
C VAL A 38 -19.32 24.74 21.19
N LEU A 39 -19.69 23.85 20.26
CA LEU A 39 -18.84 22.75 19.80
C LEU A 39 -17.59 23.23 19.06
N VAL A 40 -17.71 24.28 18.24
CA VAL A 40 -16.57 24.78 17.45
C VAL A 40 -15.45 25.33 18.36
N PRO A 41 -15.72 26.19 19.36
CA PRO A 41 -14.69 26.59 20.33
C PRO A 41 -14.08 25.42 21.11
N ILE A 42 -14.88 24.42 21.51
CA ILE A 42 -14.39 23.23 22.23
C ILE A 42 -13.42 22.43 21.34
N ASN A 43 -13.82 22.14 20.10
CA ASN A 43 -12.98 21.40 19.16
C ASN A 43 -11.71 22.19 18.82
N PHE A 44 -11.84 23.50 18.61
CA PHE A 44 -10.72 24.38 18.36
C PHE A 44 -9.73 24.37 19.54
N PHE A 45 -10.23 24.42 20.78
CA PHE A 45 -9.40 24.33 21.98
C PHE A 45 -8.62 23.01 22.05
N PHE A 46 -9.28 21.87 21.83
CA PHE A 46 -8.61 20.56 21.84
C PHE A 46 -7.60 20.42 20.69
N CYS A 47 -7.94 20.87 19.48
CA CYS A 47 -6.99 20.91 18.36
C CYS A 47 -5.78 21.83 18.67
N SER A 48 -6.00 22.98 19.31
CA SER A 48 -4.91 23.87 19.75
C SER A 48 -3.99 23.23 20.78
N ILE A 49 -4.53 22.45 21.73
CA ILE A 49 -3.70 21.69 22.68
C ILE A 49 -2.78 20.73 21.92
N LEU A 50 -3.34 19.91 21.02
CA LEU A 50 -2.56 18.95 20.25
C LEU A 50 -1.56 19.63 19.30
N LEU A 51 -1.94 20.77 18.71
CA LEU A 51 -1.05 21.55 17.86
C LEU A 51 0.16 22.09 18.66
N VAL A 52 -0.07 22.64 19.86
CA VAL A 52 1.02 23.14 20.72
C VAL A 52 1.92 21.98 21.16
N LEU A 53 1.36 20.83 21.52
CA LEU A 53 2.13 19.64 21.86
C LEU A 53 2.91 19.06 20.66
N GLY A 54 2.33 19.12 19.46
CA GLY A 54 3.00 18.75 18.21
C GLY A 54 4.16 19.68 17.88
N ILE A 55 3.96 21.01 17.94
CA ILE A 55 5.02 22.00 17.73
C ILE A 55 6.13 21.83 18.76
N LYS A 56 5.78 21.66 20.04
CA LYS A 56 6.76 21.42 21.10
C LYS A 56 7.56 20.14 20.84
N CYS A 57 6.90 19.07 20.40
CA CYS A 57 7.58 17.84 19.97
C CYS A 57 8.58 18.12 18.86
N VAL A 58 8.14 18.76 17.77
CA VAL A 58 9.02 19.12 16.64
C VAL A 58 10.26 19.89 17.12
N LEU A 59 10.09 20.91 17.97
CA LEU A 59 11.21 21.71 18.48
C LEU A 59 12.21 20.89 19.31
N VAL A 60 11.74 19.87 20.04
CA VAL A 60 12.58 19.00 20.86
C VAL A 60 13.22 17.88 20.04
N SER A 61 12.49 17.31 19.08
CA SER A 61 12.91 16.14 18.31
C SER A 61 13.68 16.50 17.04
N TYR A 62 13.61 17.74 16.54
CA TYR A 62 14.16 18.12 15.22
C TYR A 62 15.63 17.72 15.02
N ASN A 63 16.45 17.83 16.07
CA ASN A 63 17.88 17.50 16.00
C ASN A 63 18.22 16.06 16.41
N SER A 64 17.28 15.33 17.01
CA SER A 64 17.53 14.03 17.65
C SER A 64 16.80 12.87 16.97
N ASP A 65 15.59 13.10 16.47
CA ASP A 65 14.74 12.09 15.85
C ASP A 65 13.91 12.72 14.71
N ILE A 66 14.39 12.55 13.48
CA ILE A 66 13.74 13.08 12.28
C ILE A 66 12.39 12.39 12.03
N PHE A 67 12.21 11.12 12.43
CA PHE A 67 10.97 10.38 12.22
C PHE A 67 9.88 10.89 13.15
N LEU A 68 10.17 11.01 14.45
CA LEU A 68 9.26 11.61 15.41
C LEU A 68 8.92 13.06 15.02
N THR A 69 9.90 13.81 14.50
CA THR A 69 9.68 15.16 13.99
C THR A 69 8.69 15.18 12.82
N ALA A 70 8.82 14.25 11.88
CA ALA A 70 7.93 14.16 10.74
C ALA A 70 6.51 13.72 11.14
N GLU A 71 6.36 12.78 12.08
CA GLU A 71 5.06 12.41 12.66
C GLU A 71 4.41 13.58 13.42
N CYS A 72 5.20 14.33 14.19
CA CYS A 72 4.74 15.53 14.88
C CYS A 72 4.34 16.64 13.90
N LEU A 73 5.05 16.79 12.77
CA LEU A 73 4.68 17.70 11.69
C LEU A 73 3.36 17.28 11.02
N GLN A 74 3.17 15.99 10.77
CA GLN A 74 1.93 15.42 10.24
C GLN A 74 0.74 15.70 11.16
N THR A 75 0.96 15.58 12.47
CA THR A 75 -0.04 15.91 13.50
C THR A 75 -0.38 17.40 13.47
N CYS A 76 0.61 18.28 13.33
CA CYS A 76 0.38 19.73 13.21
C CYS A 76 -0.48 20.07 11.97
N ILE A 77 -0.15 19.47 10.82
CA ILE A 77 -0.89 19.65 9.57
C ILE A 77 -2.35 19.20 9.74
N LEU A 78 -2.57 18.03 10.35
CA LEU A 78 -3.91 17.49 10.60
C LEU A 78 -4.73 18.39 11.55
N MET A 79 -4.13 18.88 12.63
CA MET A 79 -4.82 19.76 13.59
C MET A 79 -5.16 21.12 12.97
N MET A 80 -4.25 21.72 12.20
CA MET A 80 -4.54 22.95 11.44
C MET A 80 -5.69 22.73 10.47
N HIS A 81 -5.72 21.58 9.78
CA HIS A 81 -6.78 21.23 8.87
C HIS A 81 -8.15 21.13 9.56
N ALA A 82 -8.21 20.43 10.70
CA ALA A 82 -9.40 20.32 11.54
C ALA A 82 -9.91 21.69 11.99
N MET A 83 -9.02 22.55 12.49
CA MET A 83 -9.37 23.89 12.95
C MET A 83 -9.99 24.73 11.84
N VAL A 84 -9.39 24.75 10.65
CA VAL A 84 -9.93 25.49 9.49
C VAL A 84 -11.31 24.98 9.12
N LYS A 85 -11.49 23.66 8.97
CA LYS A 85 -12.79 23.07 8.58
C LYS A 85 -13.88 23.34 9.63
N PHE A 86 -13.59 23.25 10.93
CA PHE A 86 -14.58 23.55 11.97
C PHE A 86 -15.06 25.01 11.94
N VAL A 87 -14.13 25.97 11.82
CA VAL A 87 -14.47 27.39 11.69
C VAL A 87 -15.26 27.63 10.41
N TYR A 88 -14.83 27.03 9.31
CA TYR A 88 -15.48 27.17 8.01
C TYR A 88 -16.93 26.66 8.02
N ILE A 89 -17.22 25.50 8.64
CA ILE A 89 -18.59 24.96 8.80
C ILE A 89 -19.49 25.98 9.51
N HIS A 90 -18.97 26.63 10.56
CA HIS A 90 -19.74 27.62 11.31
C HIS A 90 -20.08 28.84 10.45
N LEU A 91 -19.09 29.39 9.75
CA LEU A 91 -19.25 30.60 8.94
C LEU A 91 -20.15 30.40 7.72
N THR A 92 -20.07 29.21 7.10
CA THR A 92 -20.79 28.92 5.84
C THR A 92 -22.16 28.28 6.03
N LYS A 93 -22.58 28.04 7.29
CA LYS A 93 -23.87 27.41 7.62
C LYS A 93 -25.08 28.06 6.92
N LYS A 94 -25.12 29.40 6.86
CA LYS A 94 -26.20 30.13 6.16
C LYS A 94 -26.17 29.91 4.65
N ALA A 95 -24.98 29.84 4.06
CA ALA A 95 -24.81 29.56 2.64
C ALA A 95 -25.27 28.13 2.29
N TRP A 96 -24.94 27.15 3.14
CA TRP A 96 -25.39 25.76 2.97
C TRP A 96 -26.91 25.63 3.04
N LEU A 97 -27.55 26.32 3.99
CA LEU A 97 -29.00 26.35 4.08
C LEU A 97 -29.63 26.96 2.82
N ALA A 98 -29.06 28.05 2.31
CA ALA A 98 -29.57 28.68 1.10
C ALA A 98 -29.42 27.78 -0.15
N LEU A 99 -28.32 27.01 -0.26
CA LEU A 99 -28.14 26.01 -1.32
C LEU A 99 -29.14 24.86 -1.18
N LEU A 100 -29.39 24.37 0.05
CA LEU A 100 -30.40 23.34 0.31
C LEU A 100 -31.83 23.83 -0.01
N GLN A 101 -32.13 25.10 0.24
CA GLN A 101 -33.41 25.67 -0.17
C GLN A 101 -33.54 25.76 -1.70
N GLN A 102 -32.46 26.10 -2.41
CA GLN A 102 -32.46 26.13 -3.88
C GLN A 102 -32.70 24.75 -4.48
N LYS A 103 -32.25 23.66 -3.83
CA LYS A 103 -32.54 22.29 -4.25
C LYS A 103 -34.03 22.00 -4.44
N SER A 104 -34.91 22.61 -3.65
CA SER A 104 -36.37 22.41 -3.78
C SER A 104 -36.93 22.85 -5.14
N LYS A 105 -36.21 23.69 -5.88
CA LYS A 105 -36.58 24.16 -7.23
C LYS A 105 -36.02 23.28 -8.36
N PHE A 106 -35.24 22.25 -8.03
CA PHE A 106 -34.71 21.33 -9.04
C PHE A 106 -35.83 20.50 -9.64
N TRP A 107 -35.77 20.29 -10.96
CA TRP A 107 -36.72 19.44 -11.64
C TRP A 107 -36.62 17.99 -11.17
N ASN A 108 -37.77 17.33 -11.07
CA ASN A 108 -37.84 15.93 -10.74
C ASN A 108 -37.48 15.10 -11.99
N ILE A 109 -36.49 14.21 -11.85
CA ILE A 109 -36.05 13.34 -12.94
C ILE A 109 -37.16 12.42 -13.47
N LYS A 110 -38.16 12.11 -12.64
CA LYS A 110 -39.29 11.23 -13.01
C LYS A 110 -40.24 11.87 -14.02
N ASP A 111 -40.18 13.19 -14.18
CA ASP A 111 -41.04 13.94 -15.10
C ASP A 111 -40.51 13.94 -16.55
N PHE A 112 -39.39 13.25 -16.81
CA PHE A 112 -38.70 13.20 -18.09
C PHE A 112 -38.78 11.80 -18.73
N ASP A 113 -38.49 11.74 -20.03
CA ASP A 113 -38.50 10.51 -20.81
C ASP A 113 -37.63 9.40 -20.19
N GLU A 114 -38.05 8.14 -20.40
CA GLU A 114 -37.47 6.98 -19.71
C GLU A 114 -35.96 6.81 -19.95
N GLU A 115 -35.49 7.17 -21.14
CA GLU A 115 -34.07 7.11 -21.51
C GLU A 115 -33.21 8.01 -20.61
N ILE A 116 -33.60 9.28 -20.47
CA ILE A 116 -32.86 10.24 -19.66
C ILE A 116 -33.00 9.97 -18.17
N PHE A 117 -34.19 9.53 -17.76
CA PHE A 117 -34.43 9.11 -16.39
C PHE A 117 -33.45 8.00 -16.00
N ARG A 118 -33.32 6.98 -16.85
CA ARG A 118 -32.42 5.83 -16.62
C ARG A 118 -30.97 6.27 -16.51
N ASP A 119 -30.52 7.17 -17.38
CA ASP A 119 -29.14 7.65 -17.37
C ASP A 119 -28.82 8.55 -16.17
N CYS A 120 -29.71 9.47 -15.81
CA CYS A 120 -29.53 10.31 -14.63
C CYS A 120 -29.61 9.49 -13.33
N SER A 121 -30.51 8.50 -13.27
CA SER A 121 -30.66 7.60 -12.12
C SER A 121 -29.41 6.74 -11.89
N LYS A 122 -28.76 6.26 -12.97
CA LYS A 122 -27.46 5.56 -12.87
C LYS A 122 -26.39 6.45 -12.23
N VAL A 123 -26.29 7.72 -12.65
CA VAL A 123 -25.31 8.68 -12.09
C VAL A 123 -25.54 8.89 -10.59
N PHE A 124 -26.78 9.11 -10.17
CA PHE A 124 -27.10 9.28 -8.75
C PHE A 124 -26.80 8.01 -7.94
N THR A 125 -27.17 6.84 -8.45
CA THR A 125 -26.91 5.55 -7.80
C THR A 125 -25.42 5.30 -7.62
N LEU A 126 -24.62 5.54 -8.66
CA LEU A 126 -23.17 5.41 -8.62
C LEU A 126 -22.54 6.37 -7.61
N THR A 127 -22.95 7.65 -7.64
CA THR A 127 -22.45 8.67 -6.71
C THR A 127 -22.74 8.28 -5.26
N ARG A 128 -23.95 7.80 -4.97
CA ARG A 128 -24.33 7.35 -3.62
C ARG A 128 -23.50 6.17 -3.16
N GLN A 129 -23.22 5.20 -4.04
CA GLN A 129 -22.33 4.07 -3.72
C GLN A 129 -20.92 4.55 -3.42
N ILE A 130 -20.36 5.48 -4.21
CA ILE A 130 -19.04 6.08 -3.97
C ILE A 130 -18.99 6.79 -2.62
N LEU A 131 -20.00 7.61 -2.29
CA LEU A 131 -20.06 8.33 -1.02
C LEU A 131 -20.17 7.38 0.18
N ARG A 132 -21.06 6.37 0.13
CA ARG A 132 -21.18 5.35 1.19
C ARG A 132 -19.88 4.60 1.38
N TYR A 133 -19.20 4.29 0.29
CA TYR A 133 -17.92 3.61 0.35
C TYR A 133 -16.82 4.47 0.99
N TYR A 134 -16.67 5.70 0.50
CA TYR A 134 -15.76 6.69 1.09
C TYR A 134 -16.03 6.81 2.59
N PHE A 135 -17.31 6.76 2.98
CA PHE A 135 -17.69 6.83 4.37
C PHE A 135 -17.24 5.60 5.19
N ILE A 136 -17.48 4.40 4.69
CA ILE A 136 -17.07 3.15 5.35
C ILE A 136 -15.55 3.07 5.49
N GLN A 137 -14.79 3.39 4.44
CA GLN A 137 -13.32 3.39 4.50
C GLN A 137 -12.78 4.34 5.57
N THR A 138 -13.31 5.56 5.62
CA THR A 138 -12.87 6.55 6.60
C THR A 138 -13.21 6.10 8.03
N MET A 139 -14.35 5.43 8.24
CA MET A 139 -14.71 4.81 9.52
C MET A 139 -13.74 3.70 9.92
N ILE A 140 -13.40 2.78 9.00
CA ILE A 140 -12.44 1.70 9.27
C ILE A 140 -11.07 2.28 9.64
N GLY A 141 -10.61 3.29 8.88
CA GLY A 141 -9.37 4.01 9.19
C GLY A 141 -9.39 4.65 10.58
N SER A 142 -10.51 5.26 10.99
CA SER A 142 -10.68 5.81 12.35
C SER A 142 -10.57 4.74 13.41
N VAL A 143 -11.25 3.60 13.23
CA VAL A 143 -11.23 2.52 14.22
C VAL A 143 -9.83 1.98 14.39
N LEU A 144 -9.07 1.81 13.31
CA LEU A 144 -7.66 1.40 13.37
C LEU A 144 -6.81 2.41 14.14
N PHE A 145 -7.01 3.71 13.89
CA PHE A 145 -6.35 4.80 14.61
C PHE A 145 -6.71 4.83 16.09
N ASP A 146 -7.99 4.65 16.43
CA ASP A 146 -8.49 4.72 17.81
C ASP A 146 -8.09 3.50 18.64
N VAL A 147 -7.92 2.34 18.01
CA VAL A 147 -7.50 1.10 18.69
C VAL A 147 -5.99 1.06 18.95
N GLN A 148 -5.20 1.85 18.21
CA GLN A 148 -3.74 1.91 18.32
C GLN A 148 -3.21 2.01 19.76
N PRO A 149 -3.74 2.87 20.67
CA PRO A 149 -3.17 3.04 22.01
C PRO A 149 -3.23 1.79 22.87
N PHE A 150 -4.28 0.99 22.73
CA PHE A 150 -4.39 -0.30 23.42
C PHE A 150 -3.41 -1.33 22.86
N MET A 151 -3.10 -1.23 21.57
CA MET A 151 -2.25 -2.19 20.89
C MET A 151 -0.76 -1.84 20.99
N THR A 152 -0.37 -0.57 20.92
CA THR A 152 1.05 -0.11 20.95
C THR A 152 1.49 0.37 22.34
N GLY A 153 0.57 0.85 23.18
CA GLY A 153 0.93 1.64 24.37
C GLY A 153 1.39 3.06 24.02
N GLU A 154 1.23 3.49 22.77
CA GLU A 154 1.63 4.80 22.25
C GLU A 154 0.41 5.55 21.71
N LEU A 155 0.49 6.87 21.62
CA LEU A 155 -0.60 7.66 21.05
C LEU A 155 -0.70 7.42 19.52
N PRO A 156 -1.89 7.58 18.92
CA PRO A 156 -2.08 7.42 17.48
C PRO A 156 -1.36 8.47 16.62
N THR A 157 -0.95 9.57 17.25
CA THR A 157 -0.29 10.71 16.61
C THR A 157 0.97 11.09 17.35
N GLY A 158 2.04 11.38 16.61
CA GLY A 158 3.26 11.95 17.17
C GLY A 158 2.98 13.30 17.84
N CYS A 159 3.17 13.38 19.15
CA CYS A 159 3.12 14.63 19.90
C CYS A 159 3.90 14.50 21.21
N TYR A 160 4.23 15.64 21.82
CA TYR A 160 4.88 15.66 23.12
C TYR A 160 3.86 15.25 24.19
N VAL A 161 4.17 14.22 24.98
CA VAL A 161 3.29 13.72 26.04
C VAL A 161 3.84 14.12 27.41
N PRO A 162 3.22 15.07 28.13
CA PRO A 162 3.59 15.37 29.51
C PRO A 162 3.36 14.17 30.43
N HIS A 163 4.13 14.07 31.51
CA HIS A 163 3.95 13.00 32.49
C HIS A 163 2.51 12.99 33.05
N GLY A 164 1.87 11.81 33.01
CA GLY A 164 0.50 11.60 33.47
C GLY A 164 -0.61 11.98 32.47
N TRP A 165 -0.27 12.56 31.31
CA TRP A 165 -1.27 13.04 30.34
C TRP A 165 -1.71 12.00 29.30
N PHE A 166 -1.08 10.82 29.27
CA PHE A 166 -1.34 9.80 28.25
C PHE A 166 -2.84 9.49 28.11
N ALA A 167 -3.50 9.08 29.20
CA ALA A 167 -4.93 8.73 29.19
C ALA A 167 -5.82 9.93 28.77
N PHE A 168 -5.48 11.14 29.22
CA PHE A 168 -6.22 12.35 28.86
C PHE A 168 -6.11 12.66 27.36
N LEU A 169 -4.90 12.58 26.79
CA LEU A 169 -4.66 12.81 25.36
C LEU A 169 -5.31 11.73 24.49
N THR A 170 -5.30 10.47 24.94
CA THR A 170 -6.01 9.37 24.25
C THR A 170 -7.50 9.67 24.15
N VAL A 171 -8.16 10.07 25.25
CA VAL A 171 -9.59 10.40 25.25
C VAL A 171 -9.90 11.61 24.35
N ILE A 172 -9.04 12.64 24.37
CA ILE A 172 -9.18 13.80 23.47
C ILE A 172 -9.07 13.37 22.01
N LEU A 173 -8.11 12.51 21.67
CA LEU A 173 -7.90 12.04 20.31
C LEU A 173 -9.09 11.22 19.81
N TRP A 174 -9.66 10.34 20.63
CA TRP A 174 -10.89 9.61 20.26
C TRP A 174 -12.07 10.53 20.03
N TYR A 175 -12.26 11.51 20.91
CA TYR A 175 -13.30 12.53 20.74
C TYR A 175 -13.10 13.30 19.43
N LEU A 176 -11.89 13.80 19.18
CA LEU A 176 -11.59 14.57 17.97
C LEU A 176 -11.68 13.71 16.71
N ALA A 177 -11.20 12.46 16.72
CA ALA A 177 -11.28 11.55 15.58
C ALA A 177 -12.74 11.38 15.14
N CYS A 178 -13.64 11.08 16.08
CA CYS A 178 -15.07 10.95 15.80
C CYS A 178 -15.65 12.24 15.22
N VAL A 179 -15.40 13.39 15.86
CA VAL A 179 -16.03 14.67 15.49
C VAL A 179 -15.48 15.24 14.18
N VAL A 180 -14.17 15.16 13.96
CA VAL A 180 -13.50 15.57 12.71
C VAL A 180 -14.04 14.78 11.55
N ILE A 181 -14.09 13.46 11.68
CA ILE A 181 -14.46 12.57 10.59
C ILE A 181 -15.93 12.79 10.17
N ILE A 182 -16.84 12.83 11.14
CA ILE A 182 -18.26 13.10 10.88
C ILE A 182 -18.44 14.47 10.18
N ALA A 183 -17.72 15.50 10.64
CA ALA A 183 -17.79 16.83 10.06
C ALA A 183 -17.23 16.88 8.62
N PHE A 184 -16.10 16.22 8.38
CA PHE A 184 -15.41 16.23 7.10
C PHE A 184 -16.19 15.45 6.05
N MET A 185 -16.61 14.22 6.37
CA MET A 185 -17.44 13.39 5.50
C MET A 185 -18.75 14.09 5.14
N GLY A 186 -19.37 14.74 6.13
CA GLY A 186 -20.58 15.52 5.94
C GLY A 186 -20.38 16.67 4.95
N MET A 187 -19.31 17.45 5.12
CA MET A 187 -18.98 18.58 4.23
C MET A 187 -18.64 18.13 2.81
N ASP A 188 -17.68 17.21 2.68
CA ASP A 188 -17.14 16.78 1.39
C ASP A 188 -18.23 16.02 0.60
N GLY A 189 -19.03 15.20 1.30
CA GLY A 189 -20.19 14.53 0.72
C GLY A 189 -21.31 15.50 0.30
N LEU A 190 -21.54 16.58 1.06
CA LEU A 190 -22.54 17.60 0.72
C LEU A 190 -22.16 18.31 -0.58
N PHE A 191 -20.89 18.71 -0.73
CA PHE A 191 -20.41 19.32 -1.98
C PHE A 191 -20.57 18.36 -3.16
N CYS A 192 -20.13 17.11 -3.02
CA CYS A 192 -20.24 16.10 -4.07
C CYS A 192 -21.70 15.91 -4.50
N SER A 193 -22.62 15.82 -3.54
CA SER A 193 -24.06 15.68 -3.78
C SER A 193 -24.63 16.88 -4.56
N PHE A 194 -24.24 18.11 -4.21
CA PHE A 194 -24.64 19.32 -4.94
C PHE A 194 -24.07 19.37 -6.35
N ALA A 195 -22.78 19.09 -6.52
CA ALA A 195 -22.11 19.14 -7.82
C ALA A 195 -22.75 18.14 -8.81
N ILE A 196 -23.00 16.91 -8.35
CA ILE A 196 -23.66 15.89 -9.18
C ILE A 196 -25.11 16.27 -9.48
N SER A 197 -25.84 16.81 -8.51
CA SER A 197 -27.21 17.26 -8.74
C SER A 197 -27.27 18.40 -9.76
N LEU A 198 -26.38 19.39 -9.67
CA LEU A 198 -26.28 20.47 -10.66
C LEU A 198 -25.92 19.93 -12.05
N MET A 199 -24.95 19.01 -12.13
CA MET A 199 -24.59 18.36 -13.39
C MET A 199 -25.81 17.66 -14.03
N VAL A 200 -26.59 16.92 -13.24
CA VAL A 200 -27.82 16.27 -13.71
C VAL A 200 -28.84 17.31 -14.18
N GLN A 201 -29.06 18.39 -13.42
CA GLN A 201 -29.98 19.46 -13.83
C GLN A 201 -29.57 20.15 -15.13
N PHE A 202 -28.26 20.39 -15.36
CA PHE A 202 -27.76 20.89 -16.64
C PHE A 202 -28.00 19.91 -17.80
N ARG A 203 -27.92 18.59 -17.54
CA ARG A 203 -28.26 17.57 -18.56
C ARG A 203 -29.75 17.58 -18.90
N LEU A 204 -30.63 17.65 -17.90
CA LEU A 204 -32.08 17.75 -18.10
C LEU A 204 -32.46 19.01 -18.89
N LEU A 205 -31.82 20.14 -18.57
CA LEU A 205 -31.99 21.38 -19.30
C LEU A 205 -31.54 21.24 -20.77
N GLY A 206 -30.37 20.63 -21.01
CA GLY A 206 -29.90 20.34 -22.36
C GLY A 206 -30.86 19.47 -23.16
N HIS A 207 -31.55 18.52 -22.51
CA HIS A 207 -32.58 17.70 -23.14
C HIS A 207 -33.83 18.48 -23.53
N LYS A 208 -34.33 19.35 -22.63
CA LYS A 208 -35.47 20.22 -22.93
C LYS A 208 -35.17 21.13 -24.12
N PHE A 209 -33.96 21.71 -24.18
CA PHE A 209 -33.55 22.49 -25.35
C PHE A 209 -33.52 21.66 -26.64
N ARG A 210 -33.10 20.39 -26.59
CA ARG A 210 -33.05 19.51 -27.76
C ARG A 210 -34.44 19.13 -28.26
N ASN A 211 -35.40 18.99 -27.34
CA ASN A 211 -36.76 18.53 -27.63
C ASN A 211 -37.78 19.68 -27.75
N LEU A 212 -37.32 20.94 -27.88
CA LEU A 212 -38.18 22.08 -28.16
C LEU A 212 -38.96 21.87 -29.46
N ALA A 213 -40.29 21.83 -29.37
CA ALA A 213 -41.14 21.61 -30.53
C ALA A 213 -41.28 22.89 -31.35
N THR A 214 -40.66 22.92 -32.54
CA THR A 214 -40.70 24.08 -33.44
C THR A 214 -42.04 24.29 -34.15
N ASN A 215 -42.99 23.37 -33.98
CA ASN A 215 -44.30 23.40 -34.63
C ASN A 215 -45.39 24.14 -33.82
N GLN A 216 -45.03 24.71 -32.67
CA GLN A 216 -45.94 25.49 -31.82
C GLN A 216 -46.07 26.94 -32.29
N SER A 217 -47.04 27.68 -31.73
CA SER A 217 -47.16 29.12 -32.00
C SER A 217 -45.91 29.88 -31.49
N ILE A 218 -45.56 31.00 -32.15
CA ILE A 218 -44.38 31.81 -31.78
C ILE A 218 -44.47 32.28 -30.32
N GLU A 219 -45.68 32.53 -29.82
CA GLU A 219 -45.93 32.99 -28.45
C GLU A 219 -45.68 31.88 -27.41
N GLU A 220 -46.15 30.66 -27.68
CA GLU A 220 -45.87 29.49 -26.83
C GLU A 220 -44.39 29.13 -26.81
N LEU A 221 -43.74 29.12 -27.98
CA LEU A 221 -42.31 28.86 -28.10
C LEU A 221 -41.49 29.91 -27.36
N SER A 222 -41.86 31.20 -27.45
CA SER A 222 -41.19 32.28 -26.73
C SER A 222 -41.34 32.14 -25.22
N LYS A 223 -42.51 31.71 -24.74
CA LYS A 223 -42.77 31.45 -23.32
C LYS A 223 -41.94 30.28 -22.80
N GLU A 224 -41.96 29.14 -23.49
CA GLU A 224 -41.18 27.96 -23.11
C GLU A 224 -39.67 28.26 -23.12
N LEU A 225 -39.18 28.97 -24.14
CA LEU A 225 -37.78 29.39 -24.21
C LEU A 225 -37.39 30.30 -23.03
N ARG A 226 -38.27 31.23 -22.64
CA ARG A 226 -38.03 32.11 -21.49
C ARG A 226 -37.91 31.30 -20.20
N GLU A 227 -38.80 30.35 -19.96
CA GLU A 227 -38.75 29.48 -18.78
C GLU A 227 -37.44 28.66 -18.73
N LEU A 228 -36.98 28.14 -19.88
CA LEU A 228 -35.71 27.41 -19.96
C LEU A 228 -34.49 28.31 -19.72
N VAL A 229 -34.50 29.54 -20.25
CA VAL A 229 -33.43 30.52 -20.01
C VAL A 229 -33.40 30.97 -18.55
N ASP A 230 -34.56 31.20 -17.94
CA ASP A 230 -34.67 31.54 -16.53
C ASP A 230 -34.15 30.40 -15.64
N TYR A 231 -34.47 29.15 -15.99
CA TYR A 231 -33.92 27.98 -15.31
C TYR A 231 -32.41 27.83 -15.51
N HIS A 232 -31.89 28.09 -16.72
CA HIS A 232 -30.46 28.10 -17.01
C HIS A 232 -29.72 29.11 -16.12
N ASN A 233 -30.22 30.35 -16.05
CA ASN A 233 -29.66 31.41 -15.22
C ASN A 233 -29.71 31.04 -13.73
N PHE A 234 -30.79 30.39 -13.29
CA PHE A 234 -30.91 29.85 -11.94
C PHE A 234 -29.84 28.78 -11.65
N LEU A 235 -29.60 27.84 -12.56
CA LEU A 235 -28.56 26.81 -12.40
C LEU A 235 -27.16 27.40 -12.38
N ILE A 236 -26.85 28.38 -13.24
CA ILE A 236 -25.58 29.12 -13.21
C ILE A 236 -25.40 29.81 -11.85
N SER A 237 -26.42 30.51 -11.36
CA SER A 237 -26.37 31.17 -10.06
C SER A 237 -26.13 30.18 -8.92
N CYS A 238 -26.77 29.00 -8.95
CA CYS A 238 -26.53 27.93 -7.97
C CYS A 238 -25.09 27.40 -8.05
N SER A 239 -24.56 27.20 -9.27
CA SER A 239 -23.19 26.73 -9.48
C SER A 239 -22.16 27.74 -8.99
N GLN A 240 -22.35 29.03 -9.28
CA GLN A 240 -21.50 30.12 -8.77
C GLN A 240 -21.54 30.15 -7.25
N LYS A 241 -22.73 30.09 -6.64
CA LYS A 241 -22.88 30.08 -5.18
C LYS A 241 -22.25 28.86 -4.52
N LEU A 242 -22.34 27.69 -5.16
CA LEU A 242 -21.66 26.49 -4.71
C LEU A 242 -20.13 26.68 -4.74
N ASN A 243 -19.60 27.19 -5.85
CA ASN A 243 -18.17 27.50 -5.97
C ASN A 243 -17.72 28.54 -4.93
N ASP A 244 -18.44 29.66 -4.81
CA ASP A 244 -18.13 30.73 -3.87
C ASP A 244 -18.13 30.25 -2.42
N THR A 245 -19.03 29.32 -2.11
CA THR A 245 -19.05 28.65 -0.82
C THR A 245 -17.77 27.84 -0.66
N PHE A 246 -17.51 26.84 -1.51
CA PHE A 246 -16.52 25.79 -1.26
C PHE A 246 -15.08 26.05 -1.77
N GLN A 247 -14.85 27.05 -2.63
CA GLN A 247 -13.54 27.26 -3.28
C GLN A 247 -12.38 27.46 -2.29
N ILE A 248 -12.60 28.23 -1.21
CA ILE A 248 -11.54 28.55 -0.23
C ILE A 248 -11.19 27.30 0.58
N VAL A 249 -12.19 26.53 1.03
CA VAL A 249 -11.93 25.32 1.82
C VAL A 249 -11.21 24.25 0.99
N PHE A 250 -11.52 24.14 -0.30
CA PHE A 250 -10.82 23.21 -1.19
C PHE A 250 -9.40 23.66 -1.53
N LEU A 251 -9.16 24.96 -1.70
CA LEU A 251 -7.79 25.46 -1.86
C LEU A 251 -6.94 25.12 -0.63
N ILE A 252 -7.47 25.35 0.57
CA ILE A 252 -6.77 25.02 1.82
C ILE A 252 -6.58 23.49 1.95
N GLN A 253 -7.61 22.69 1.69
CA GLN A 253 -7.52 21.23 1.65
C GLN A 253 -6.41 20.75 0.70
N PHE A 254 -6.31 21.33 -0.49
CA PHE A 254 -5.31 20.98 -1.49
C PHE A 254 -3.89 21.26 -0.99
N VAL A 255 -3.64 22.47 -0.46
CA VAL A 255 -2.34 22.85 0.10
C VAL A 255 -1.94 21.94 1.27
N ILE A 256 -2.87 21.66 2.18
CA ILE A 256 -2.66 20.76 3.33
C ILE A 256 -2.37 19.33 2.85
N SER A 257 -3.08 18.84 1.84
CA SER A 257 -2.89 17.49 1.30
C SER A 257 -1.53 17.35 0.62
N ILE A 258 -1.05 18.37 -0.08
CA ILE A 258 0.31 18.41 -0.64
C ILE A 258 1.35 18.37 0.47
N ALA A 259 1.19 19.19 1.52
CA ALA A 259 2.13 19.21 2.65
C ALA A 259 2.18 17.84 3.35
N SER A 260 1.02 17.28 3.68
CA SER A 260 0.87 15.94 4.27
C SER A 260 1.49 14.84 3.39
N GLY A 261 1.21 14.85 2.09
CA GLY A 261 1.76 13.90 1.13
C GLY A 261 3.28 14.01 1.04
N SER A 262 3.80 15.24 1.05
CA SER A 262 5.25 15.51 1.01
C SER A 262 5.97 14.98 2.26
N VAL A 263 5.38 15.17 3.45
CA VAL A 263 5.92 14.61 4.70
C VAL A 263 5.87 13.08 4.69
N SER A 264 4.77 12.48 4.22
CA SER A 264 4.64 11.03 4.11
C SER A 264 5.66 10.43 3.15
N VAL A 265 5.86 11.07 1.99
CA VAL A 265 6.91 10.69 1.02
C VAL A 265 8.30 10.88 1.62
N PHE A 266 8.54 11.95 2.38
CA PHE A 266 9.81 12.19 3.06
C PHE A 266 10.13 11.09 4.10
N ILE A 267 9.15 10.69 4.91
CA ILE A 267 9.28 9.57 5.88
C ILE A 267 9.66 8.27 5.15
N LEU A 268 9.03 7.99 4.01
CA LEU A 268 9.31 6.81 3.19
C LEU A 268 10.68 6.90 2.49
N MET A 269 11.15 8.10 2.17
CA MET A 269 12.37 8.36 1.41
C MET A 269 13.62 8.56 2.28
N GLN A 270 13.49 8.83 3.58
CA GLN A 270 14.65 9.03 4.46
C GLN A 270 15.43 7.73 4.68
N PRO A 271 16.69 7.63 4.22
CA PRO A 271 17.51 6.46 4.48
C PRO A 271 17.98 6.49 5.94
N ASP A 272 17.52 5.53 6.73
CA ASP A 272 18.20 5.20 7.98
C ASP A 272 19.50 4.49 7.57
N MET A 273 20.59 5.25 7.36
CA MET A 273 21.79 4.75 6.70
C MET A 273 22.48 3.63 7.49
N ASP A 274 22.28 3.61 8.81
CA ASP A 274 22.96 2.70 9.74
C ASP A 274 22.28 1.33 9.84
N ASP A 275 20.97 1.22 9.54
CA ASP A 275 20.24 -0.04 9.58
C ASP A 275 19.62 -0.39 8.21
N ILE A 276 20.14 -1.43 7.56
CA ILE A 276 19.61 -1.93 6.28
C ILE A 276 18.26 -2.63 6.40
N LEU A 277 17.88 -3.06 7.59
CA LEU A 277 16.63 -3.78 7.84
C LEU A 277 15.50 -2.85 8.28
N SER A 278 15.78 -1.57 8.53
CA SER A 278 14.82 -0.58 9.03
C SER A 278 13.52 -0.53 8.22
N ASP A 279 13.60 -0.36 6.90
CA ASP A 279 12.42 -0.27 6.03
C ASP A 279 11.52 -1.53 6.09
N PRO A 280 12.02 -2.75 5.80
CA PRO A 280 11.18 -3.95 5.88
C PRO A 280 10.71 -4.27 7.29
N LEU A 281 11.51 -4.02 8.33
CA LEU A 281 11.09 -4.23 9.71
C LEU A 281 9.98 -3.27 10.13
N ARG A 282 10.01 -2.01 9.69
CA ARG A 282 8.90 -1.05 9.92
C ARG A 282 7.61 -1.53 9.27
N VAL A 283 7.67 -2.00 8.03
CA VAL A 283 6.50 -2.54 7.33
C VAL A 283 5.96 -3.78 8.07
N LEU A 284 6.83 -4.68 8.51
CA LEU A 284 6.44 -5.84 9.33
C LEU A 284 5.88 -5.42 10.69
N TRP A 285 6.36 -4.33 11.27
CA TRP A 285 5.85 -3.78 12.54
C TRP A 285 4.46 -3.19 12.38
N LEU A 286 4.21 -2.41 11.32
CA LEU A 286 2.90 -1.88 10.97
C LEU A 286 1.87 -3.01 10.80
N CYS A 287 2.28 -4.12 10.18
CA CYS A 287 1.43 -5.30 10.02
C CYS A 287 1.35 -6.19 11.28
N ARG A 288 2.11 -5.89 12.35
CA ARG A 288 2.27 -6.68 13.59
C ARG A 288 2.94 -8.05 13.43
N TYR A 289 3.66 -8.27 12.32
CA TYR A 289 4.46 -9.47 12.07
C TYR A 289 5.94 -9.32 12.46
N HIS A 290 6.32 -8.17 13.04
CA HIS A 290 7.68 -7.94 13.51
C HIS A 290 8.11 -9.04 14.53
N PRO A 291 9.33 -9.61 14.40
CA PRO A 291 9.78 -10.74 15.23
C PRO A 291 9.77 -10.45 16.74
N ALA A 292 10.03 -9.20 17.12
CA ALA A 292 10.07 -8.77 18.53
C ALA A 292 8.69 -8.65 19.19
N LEU A 293 7.60 -8.57 18.42
CA LEU A 293 6.25 -8.42 18.97
C LEU A 293 5.72 -9.73 19.53
N SER A 294 4.73 -9.68 20.43
CA SER A 294 4.10 -10.88 20.97
C SER A 294 3.31 -11.65 19.90
N PRO A 295 3.33 -13.00 19.92
CA PRO A 295 2.74 -13.82 18.85
C PRO A 295 1.22 -13.91 18.89
N TRP A 296 0.55 -13.46 19.95
CA TRP A 296 -0.91 -13.62 20.09
C TRP A 296 -1.67 -13.04 18.88
N TRP A 297 -1.28 -11.86 18.42
CA TRP A 297 -1.92 -11.20 17.28
C TRP A 297 -1.78 -12.03 16.01
N THR A 298 -0.56 -12.48 15.68
CA THR A 298 -0.34 -13.27 14.48
C THR A 298 -0.99 -14.65 14.58
N THR A 299 -1.07 -15.22 15.78
CA THR A 299 -1.76 -16.51 16.02
C THR A 299 -3.26 -16.42 15.74
N VAL A 300 -3.88 -15.27 16.03
CA VAL A 300 -5.32 -15.04 15.79
C VAL A 300 -5.59 -14.55 14.37
N MET A 301 -4.82 -13.58 13.87
CA MET A 301 -5.12 -12.94 12.58
C MET A 301 -4.68 -13.76 11.37
N THR A 302 -3.61 -14.56 11.47
CA THR A 302 -3.19 -15.44 10.35
C THR A 302 -4.30 -16.41 9.92
N PRO A 303 -4.95 -17.18 10.82
CA PRO A 303 -6.02 -18.08 10.41
C PRO A 303 -7.28 -17.33 9.93
N ILE A 304 -7.59 -16.16 10.49
CA ILE A 304 -8.71 -15.34 10.00
C ILE A 304 -8.46 -14.89 8.55
N ASN A 305 -7.29 -14.32 8.29
CA ASN A 305 -6.92 -13.90 6.93
C ASN A 305 -6.87 -15.09 5.97
N ALA A 306 -6.38 -16.25 6.43
CA ALA A 306 -6.38 -17.48 5.63
C ALA A 306 -7.80 -17.94 5.28
N LEU A 307 -8.73 -17.89 6.23
CA LEU A 307 -10.12 -18.25 6.00
C LEU A 307 -10.80 -17.30 5.00
N LEU A 308 -10.53 -15.99 5.10
CA LEU A 308 -11.03 -15.00 4.13
C LEU A 308 -10.44 -15.22 2.73
N CYS A 309 -9.14 -15.51 2.62
CA CYS A 309 -8.52 -15.88 1.34
C CYS A 309 -9.12 -17.17 0.77
N CYS A 310 -9.33 -18.20 1.60
CA CYS A 310 -9.97 -19.45 1.20
C CYS A 310 -11.39 -19.23 0.69
N LEU A 311 -12.18 -18.37 1.33
CA LEU A 311 -13.51 -17.99 0.86
C LEU A 311 -13.45 -17.41 -0.57
N ILE A 312 -12.51 -16.49 -0.82
CA ILE A 312 -12.34 -15.88 -2.15
C ILE A 312 -11.89 -16.93 -3.17
N VAL A 313 -10.98 -17.84 -2.82
CA VAL A 313 -10.55 -18.93 -3.70
C VAL A 313 -11.71 -19.85 -4.05
N VAL A 314 -12.56 -20.23 -3.08
CA VAL A 314 -13.75 -21.06 -3.34
C VAL A 314 -14.71 -20.36 -4.30
N LEU A 315 -14.94 -19.06 -4.12
CA LEU A 315 -15.77 -18.26 -5.03
C LEU A 315 -15.14 -18.12 -6.42
N ALA A 316 -13.82 -17.99 -6.51
CA ALA A 316 -13.11 -17.95 -7.79
C ALA A 316 -13.18 -19.31 -8.51
N ILE A 317 -13.01 -20.43 -7.81
CA ILE A 317 -13.20 -21.78 -8.37
C ILE A 317 -14.64 -21.97 -8.86
N LYS A 318 -15.63 -21.55 -8.07
CA LYS A 318 -17.03 -21.57 -8.51
C LYS A 318 -17.23 -20.71 -9.77
N GLY A 319 -16.57 -19.55 -9.84
CA GLY A 319 -16.53 -18.69 -11.02
C GLY A 319 -16.06 -19.45 -12.25
N ILE A 320 -14.87 -20.07 -12.16
CA ILE A 320 -14.28 -20.91 -13.22
C ILE A 320 -15.26 -21.99 -13.68
N LEU A 321 -15.86 -22.74 -12.75
CA LEU A 321 -16.75 -23.86 -13.09
C LEU A 321 -18.02 -23.39 -13.80
N VAL A 322 -18.52 -22.20 -13.49
CA VAL A 322 -19.73 -21.65 -14.10
C VAL A 322 -19.41 -21.01 -15.46
N SER A 323 -18.28 -20.33 -15.59
CA SER A 323 -17.99 -19.49 -16.77
C SER A 323 -17.10 -20.15 -17.82
N TYR A 324 -16.51 -21.32 -17.56
CA TYR A 324 -15.46 -21.89 -18.42
C TYR A 324 -15.85 -22.00 -19.91
N ASN A 325 -17.13 -22.29 -20.20
CA ASN A 325 -17.62 -22.41 -21.57
C ASN A 325 -18.12 -21.08 -22.16
N ASP A 326 -18.46 -20.10 -21.33
CA ASP A 326 -19.22 -18.91 -21.73
C ASP A 326 -18.33 -17.65 -21.78
N ASP A 327 -17.45 -17.48 -20.79
CA ASP A 327 -16.55 -16.33 -20.67
C ASP A 327 -15.14 -16.78 -20.24
N LEU A 328 -14.30 -16.94 -21.24
CA LEU A 328 -12.91 -17.34 -21.08
C LEU A 328 -12.07 -16.30 -20.32
N PHE A 329 -12.41 -15.00 -20.44
CA PHE A 329 -11.67 -13.93 -19.76
C PHE A 329 -12.00 -13.90 -18.29
N PHE A 330 -13.29 -13.94 -17.93
CA PHE A 330 -13.71 -14.04 -16.55
C PHE A 330 -13.11 -15.30 -15.88
N THR A 331 -13.08 -16.41 -16.61
CA THR A 331 -12.44 -17.66 -16.15
C THR A 331 -10.95 -17.47 -15.87
N ALA A 332 -10.23 -16.81 -16.78
CA ALA A 332 -8.80 -16.55 -16.61
C ALA A 332 -8.51 -15.56 -15.46
N GLU A 333 -9.37 -14.56 -15.25
CA GLU A 333 -9.26 -13.65 -14.10
C GLU A 333 -9.59 -14.34 -12.76
N CYS A 334 -10.54 -15.27 -12.74
CA CYS A 334 -10.79 -16.12 -11.57
C CYS A 334 -9.58 -17.02 -11.28
N LEU A 335 -8.95 -17.58 -12.31
CA LEU A 335 -7.71 -18.37 -12.16
C LEU A 335 -6.57 -17.50 -11.61
N GLN A 336 -6.41 -16.27 -12.11
CA GLN A 336 -5.44 -15.31 -11.58
C GLN A 336 -5.74 -14.97 -10.12
N THR A 337 -7.01 -14.82 -9.75
CA THR A 337 -7.42 -14.58 -8.36
C THR A 337 -7.04 -15.74 -7.45
N CYS A 338 -7.23 -16.99 -7.88
CA CYS A 338 -6.76 -18.16 -7.14
C CYS A 338 -5.24 -18.13 -6.91
N ILE A 339 -4.47 -17.84 -7.97
CA ILE A 339 -3.01 -17.76 -7.92
C ILE A 339 -2.56 -16.69 -6.93
N VAL A 340 -3.12 -15.48 -7.03
CA VAL A 340 -2.78 -14.33 -6.17
C VAL A 340 -3.15 -14.60 -4.71
N MET A 341 -4.33 -15.16 -4.42
CA MET A 341 -4.74 -15.45 -3.04
C MET A 341 -3.84 -16.50 -2.37
N VAL A 342 -3.45 -17.54 -3.11
CA VAL A 342 -2.50 -18.56 -2.61
C VAL A 342 -1.13 -17.93 -2.35
N HIS A 343 -0.65 -17.12 -3.28
CA HIS A 343 0.64 -16.45 -3.18
C HIS A 343 0.72 -15.51 -1.97
N ILE A 344 -0.30 -14.68 -1.79
CA ILE A 344 -0.36 -13.67 -0.74
C ILE A 344 -0.50 -14.31 0.65
N ILE A 345 -1.21 -15.45 0.81
CA ILE A 345 -1.41 -16.07 2.13
C ILE A 345 -0.19 -16.87 2.63
N VAL A 346 0.61 -17.42 1.72
CA VAL A 346 1.74 -18.29 2.05
C VAL A 346 2.82 -17.56 2.85
N LYS A 347 3.19 -16.33 2.45
CA LYS A 347 4.23 -15.55 3.14
C LYS A 347 3.89 -15.24 4.61
N PRO A 348 2.69 -14.74 4.96
CA PRO A 348 2.24 -14.60 6.35
C PRO A 348 2.40 -15.88 7.17
N ILE A 349 1.98 -17.02 6.61
CA ILE A 349 2.04 -18.32 7.28
C ILE A 349 3.51 -18.70 7.55
N ILE A 350 4.37 -18.58 6.53
CA ILE A 350 5.80 -18.91 6.66
C ILE A 350 6.48 -17.99 7.68
N MET A 351 6.20 -16.68 7.65
CA MET A 351 6.74 -15.72 8.62
C MET A 351 6.26 -16.01 10.05
N HIS A 352 5.02 -16.47 10.22
CA HIS A 352 4.51 -16.89 11.52
C HIS A 352 5.21 -18.17 12.01
N VAL A 353 5.28 -19.21 11.17
CA VAL A 353 5.91 -20.50 11.50
C VAL A 353 7.40 -20.34 11.82
N HIS A 354 8.11 -19.51 11.06
CA HIS A 354 9.55 -19.30 11.22
C HIS A 354 9.91 -18.10 12.08
N LYS A 355 8.97 -17.53 12.84
CA LYS A 355 9.20 -16.33 13.67
C LYS A 355 10.43 -16.44 14.57
N HIS A 356 10.67 -17.61 15.18
CA HIS A 356 11.87 -17.85 16.00
C HIS A 356 13.16 -17.73 15.17
N THR A 357 13.19 -18.35 13.98
CA THR A 357 14.33 -18.25 13.06
C THR A 357 14.55 -16.82 12.59
N THR A 358 13.48 -16.05 12.32
CA THR A 358 13.59 -14.64 11.95
C THR A 358 14.24 -13.81 13.05
N ARG A 359 13.84 -14.03 14.30
CA ARG A 359 14.44 -13.37 15.47
C ARG A 359 15.91 -13.75 15.62
N GLU A 360 16.23 -15.03 15.51
CA GLU A 360 17.62 -15.51 15.61
C GLU A 360 18.50 -14.90 14.51
N LEU A 361 18.02 -14.82 13.27
CA LEU A 361 18.74 -14.15 12.18
C LEU A 361 18.97 -12.67 12.48
N LEU A 362 17.97 -11.97 13.01
CA LEU A 362 18.10 -10.56 13.39
C LEU A 362 19.12 -10.35 14.51
N GLU A 363 19.15 -11.22 15.52
CA GLU A 363 20.17 -11.21 16.58
C GLU A 363 21.57 -11.52 16.02
N GLN A 364 21.67 -12.35 14.97
CA GLN A 364 22.94 -12.64 14.31
C GLN A 364 23.46 -11.47 13.46
N VAL A 365 22.60 -10.62 12.92
CA VAL A 365 23.01 -9.43 12.14
C VAL A 365 23.85 -8.48 12.99
N SER A 366 23.65 -8.41 14.31
CA SER A 366 24.48 -7.57 15.19
C SER A 366 25.95 -8.03 15.26
N LYS A 367 26.25 -9.26 14.82
CA LYS A 367 27.60 -9.82 14.75
C LYS A 367 28.31 -9.51 13.42
N PHE A 368 27.62 -8.86 12.47
CA PHE A 368 28.22 -8.49 11.20
C PHE A 368 29.35 -7.49 11.39
N TRP A 369 30.42 -7.67 10.62
CA TRP A 369 31.57 -6.76 10.68
C TRP A 369 31.19 -5.36 10.21
N LYS A 370 31.71 -4.35 10.93
CA LYS A 370 31.57 -2.94 10.60
C LYS A 370 32.44 -2.60 9.40
N ILE A 371 31.92 -1.75 8.51
CA ILE A 371 32.57 -1.38 7.23
C ILE A 371 33.69 -0.34 7.45
N SER A 372 33.70 0.35 8.60
CA SER A 372 34.51 1.56 8.84
C SER A 372 36.02 1.37 9.00
N THR A 373 36.54 0.15 9.00
CA THR A 373 37.96 -0.16 9.31
C THR A 373 38.78 -0.63 8.09
N ILE A 374 38.31 -0.39 6.86
CA ILE A 374 38.83 -1.04 5.64
C ILE A 374 39.22 -0.01 4.56
N ASP A 375 40.03 -0.43 3.58
CA ASP A 375 40.46 0.33 2.39
C ASP A 375 39.33 1.17 1.77
N LYS A 376 39.66 2.42 1.39
CA LYS A 376 38.69 3.42 0.87
C LYS A 376 37.91 2.96 -0.37
N GLU A 377 38.53 2.16 -1.23
CA GLU A 377 37.90 1.68 -2.47
C GLU A 377 36.81 0.63 -2.19
N LEU A 378 37.13 -0.40 -1.39
CA LEU A 378 36.16 -1.42 -0.97
C LEU A 378 35.05 -0.83 -0.11
N PHE A 379 35.36 0.16 0.73
CA PHE A 379 34.36 0.91 1.49
C PHE A 379 33.32 1.55 0.56
N THR A 380 33.78 2.21 -0.50
CA THR A 380 32.90 2.87 -1.48
C THR A 380 32.01 1.88 -2.21
N GLU A 381 32.58 0.75 -2.64
CA GLU A 381 31.83 -0.31 -3.33
C GLU A 381 30.76 -0.95 -2.41
N CYS A 382 31.12 -1.33 -1.19
CA CYS A 382 30.20 -1.95 -0.24
C CYS A 382 29.07 -1.00 0.14
N HIS A 383 29.39 0.27 0.38
CA HIS A 383 28.41 1.30 0.68
C HIS A 383 27.46 1.56 -0.51
N LEU A 384 27.97 1.51 -1.74
CA LEU A 384 27.16 1.62 -2.94
C LEU A 384 26.17 0.45 -3.06
N ILE A 385 26.63 -0.79 -2.81
CA ILE A 385 25.76 -1.98 -2.83
C ILE A 385 24.62 -1.86 -1.83
N LEU A 386 24.91 -1.47 -0.58
CA LEU A 386 23.89 -1.28 0.45
C LEU A 386 22.90 -0.16 0.07
N LYS A 387 23.41 0.96 -0.46
CA LYS A 387 22.58 2.10 -0.89
C LYS A 387 21.66 1.71 -2.05
N VAL A 388 22.18 1.02 -3.06
CA VAL A 388 21.40 0.53 -4.21
C VAL A 388 20.38 -0.52 -3.76
N GLY A 389 20.76 -1.45 -2.89
CA GLY A 389 19.83 -2.43 -2.32
C GLY A 389 18.66 -1.79 -1.59
N LYS A 390 18.93 -0.80 -0.72
CA LYS A 390 17.88 0.01 -0.06
C LYS A 390 16.97 0.71 -1.08
N LEU A 391 17.55 1.33 -2.11
CA LEU A 391 16.78 2.01 -3.15
C LEU A 391 15.86 1.06 -3.92
N ILE A 392 16.36 -0.13 -4.27
CA ILE A 392 15.59 -1.18 -4.93
C ILE A 392 14.41 -1.63 -4.06
N VAL A 393 14.62 -1.85 -2.76
CA VAL A 393 13.56 -2.23 -1.81
C VAL A 393 12.48 -1.16 -1.71
N ARG A 394 12.87 0.12 -1.60
CA ARG A 394 11.93 1.24 -1.54
C ARG A 394 11.15 1.42 -2.83
N TYR A 395 11.81 1.28 -3.97
CA TYR A 395 11.14 1.33 -5.27
C TYR A 395 10.12 0.20 -5.41
N TYR A 396 10.49 -1.02 -5.01
CA TYR A 396 9.57 -2.15 -4.96
C TYR A 396 8.37 -1.85 -4.05
N PHE A 397 8.59 -1.25 -2.87
CA PHE A 397 7.49 -0.86 -1.99
C PHE A 397 6.56 0.19 -2.62
N TYR A 398 7.13 1.19 -3.29
CA TYR A 398 6.33 2.19 -3.98
C TYR A 398 5.48 1.58 -5.10
N MET A 399 6.05 0.68 -5.90
CA MET A 399 5.32 0.01 -6.97
C MET A 399 4.19 -0.88 -6.44
N ALA A 400 4.43 -1.62 -5.35
CA ALA A 400 3.41 -2.42 -4.69
C ALA A 400 2.29 -1.54 -4.09
N PHE A 401 2.63 -0.38 -3.52
CA PHE A 401 1.65 0.59 -3.02
C PHE A 401 0.78 1.15 -4.14
N ILE A 402 1.35 1.54 -5.29
CA ILE A 402 0.57 1.94 -6.47
C ILE A 402 -0.34 0.79 -6.91
N GLY A 403 0.18 -0.43 -6.98
CA GLY A 403 -0.60 -1.62 -7.32
C GLY A 403 -1.81 -1.79 -6.41
N ALA A 404 -1.61 -1.69 -5.09
CA ALA A 404 -2.69 -1.74 -4.11
C ALA A 404 -3.73 -0.64 -4.35
N LEU A 405 -3.31 0.60 -4.59
CA LEU A 405 -4.23 1.71 -4.90
C LEU A 405 -5.05 1.45 -6.17
N LEU A 406 -4.46 0.88 -7.22
CA LEU A 406 -5.19 0.53 -8.44
C LEU A 406 -6.27 -0.52 -8.17
N PHE A 407 -5.98 -1.53 -7.34
CA PHE A 407 -6.98 -2.49 -6.85
C PHE A 407 -8.07 -1.82 -6.01
N MET A 408 -7.73 -0.79 -5.23
CA MET A 408 -8.73 -0.03 -4.47
C MET A 408 -9.71 0.71 -5.38
N VAL A 409 -9.23 1.20 -6.53
CA VAL A 409 -10.02 2.02 -7.46
C VAL A 409 -10.85 1.17 -8.44
N GLN A 410 -10.41 -0.05 -8.75
CA GLN A 410 -11.01 -0.93 -9.77
C GLN A 410 -12.54 -1.09 -9.65
N PRO A 411 -13.16 -1.30 -8.47
CA PRO A 411 -14.60 -1.49 -8.38
C PRO A 411 -15.44 -0.30 -8.87
N PHE A 412 -14.88 0.92 -8.82
CA PHE A 412 -15.56 2.12 -9.30
C PHE A 412 -15.48 2.27 -10.81
N THR A 413 -14.44 1.72 -11.42
CA THR A 413 -14.21 1.84 -12.87
C THR A 413 -14.84 0.69 -13.64
N THR A 414 -14.80 -0.53 -13.11
CA THR A 414 -15.26 -1.73 -13.82
C THR A 414 -16.57 -2.31 -13.28
N HIS A 415 -17.08 -1.82 -12.14
CA HIS A 415 -18.22 -2.41 -11.43
C HIS A 415 -18.06 -3.89 -11.08
N GLN A 416 -16.81 -4.37 -11.03
CA GLN A 416 -16.47 -5.73 -10.63
C GLN A 416 -15.70 -5.70 -9.31
N VAL A 417 -15.74 -6.80 -8.57
CA VAL A 417 -14.88 -6.97 -7.40
C VAL A 417 -13.40 -6.90 -7.81
N PRO A 418 -12.49 -6.36 -6.96
CA PRO A 418 -11.09 -6.13 -7.34
C PRO A 418 -10.38 -7.43 -7.76
N ALA A 419 -10.61 -8.48 -6.96
CA ALA A 419 -10.22 -9.85 -7.25
C ALA A 419 -11.45 -10.59 -7.81
N VAL A 420 -11.44 -10.81 -9.12
CA VAL A 420 -12.59 -11.33 -9.87
C VAL A 420 -12.91 -12.75 -9.41
N CYS A 421 -14.15 -12.94 -8.97
CA CYS A 421 -14.68 -14.22 -8.51
C CYS A 421 -16.19 -14.25 -8.70
N TYR A 422 -16.81 -15.42 -8.51
CA TYR A 422 -18.27 -15.53 -8.52
C TYR A 422 -18.87 -14.66 -7.40
N THR A 423 -19.76 -13.74 -7.77
CA THR A 423 -20.42 -12.81 -6.84
C THR A 423 -21.91 -13.13 -6.75
N PRO A 424 -22.40 -13.65 -5.60
CA PRO A 424 -23.84 -13.81 -5.39
C PRO A 424 -24.57 -12.45 -5.38
N ASP A 425 -25.86 -12.46 -5.70
CA ASP A 425 -26.69 -11.25 -5.68
C ASP A 425 -26.68 -10.59 -4.30
N GLY A 426 -26.40 -9.28 -4.27
CA GLY A 426 -26.30 -8.49 -3.04
C GLY A 426 -24.96 -8.61 -2.28
N TRP A 427 -24.04 -9.50 -2.69
CA TRP A 427 -22.77 -9.71 -1.99
C TRP A 427 -21.64 -8.77 -2.43
N PHE A 428 -21.85 -8.01 -3.51
CA PHE A 428 -20.84 -7.13 -4.10
C PHE A 428 -20.15 -6.24 -3.05
N ILE A 429 -20.91 -5.55 -2.20
CA ILE A 429 -20.37 -4.61 -1.20
C ILE A 429 -19.52 -5.35 -0.16
N TYR A 430 -20.00 -6.51 0.32
CA TYR A 430 -19.32 -7.29 1.35
C TYR A 430 -18.01 -7.90 0.83
N LEU A 431 -18.04 -8.51 -0.37
CA LEU A 431 -16.85 -9.10 -0.99
C LEU A 431 -15.79 -8.05 -1.32
N THR A 432 -16.23 -6.89 -1.83
CA THR A 432 -15.32 -5.77 -2.10
C THR A 432 -14.66 -5.28 -0.81
N ALA A 433 -15.42 -5.13 0.28
CA ALA A 433 -14.88 -4.76 1.59
C ALA A 433 -13.86 -5.78 2.14
N ILE A 434 -14.15 -7.08 2.02
CA ILE A 434 -13.23 -8.15 2.44
C ILE A 434 -11.94 -8.09 1.61
N ILE A 435 -12.05 -7.98 0.29
CA ILE A 435 -10.88 -7.93 -0.60
C ILE A 435 -10.01 -6.71 -0.27
N TRP A 436 -10.59 -5.53 -0.09
CA TRP A 436 -9.83 -4.34 0.29
C TRP A 436 -9.13 -4.46 1.64
N TYR A 437 -9.79 -5.03 2.63
CA TYR A 437 -9.15 -5.35 3.91
C TYR A 437 -7.93 -6.26 3.71
N LEU A 438 -8.07 -7.34 2.92
CA LEU A 438 -6.97 -8.25 2.62
C LEU A 438 -5.85 -7.57 1.83
N THR A 439 -6.19 -6.76 0.84
CA THR A 439 -5.24 -5.95 0.05
C THR A 439 -4.42 -5.05 0.97
N CYS A 440 -5.06 -4.31 1.89
CA CYS A 440 -4.38 -3.40 2.81
C CYS A 440 -3.50 -4.08 3.85
N ILE A 441 -3.77 -5.31 4.26
CA ILE A 441 -2.96 -5.97 5.30
C ILE A 441 -1.93 -6.88 4.68
N LEU A 442 -2.35 -7.71 3.73
CA LEU A 442 -1.50 -8.77 3.22
C LEU A 442 -0.47 -8.24 2.23
N ILE A 443 -0.76 -7.20 1.44
CA ILE A 443 0.25 -6.62 0.52
C ILE A 443 1.41 -6.01 1.29
N PHE A 444 1.14 -5.23 2.34
CA PHE A 444 2.21 -4.67 3.17
C PHE A 444 3.00 -5.79 3.85
N LEU A 445 2.33 -6.85 4.31
CA LEU A 445 3.01 -8.00 4.89
C LEU A 445 3.89 -8.75 3.88
N THR A 446 3.42 -8.97 2.66
CA THR A 446 4.23 -9.58 1.60
C THR A 446 5.43 -8.70 1.27
N MET A 447 5.25 -7.39 1.17
CA MET A 447 6.34 -6.43 0.96
C MET A 447 7.39 -6.49 2.08
N GLY A 448 6.94 -6.50 3.33
CA GLY A 448 7.83 -6.63 4.49
C GLY A 448 8.65 -7.92 4.45
N ALA A 449 8.02 -9.05 4.10
CA ALA A 449 8.69 -10.34 3.96
C ALA A 449 9.70 -10.35 2.79
N ASP A 450 9.33 -9.84 1.62
CA ASP A 450 10.20 -9.80 0.44
C ASP A 450 11.39 -8.87 0.69
N GLY A 451 11.13 -7.68 1.24
CA GLY A 451 12.14 -6.69 1.62
C GLY A 451 13.11 -7.22 2.66
N PHE A 452 12.62 -8.02 3.64
CA PHE A 452 13.48 -8.65 4.65
C PHE A 452 14.50 -9.61 4.02
N PHE A 453 14.08 -10.44 3.05
CA PHE A 453 15.00 -11.30 2.32
C PHE A 453 16.03 -10.49 1.53
N CYS A 454 15.57 -9.54 0.72
CA CYS A 454 16.43 -8.76 -0.17
C CYS A 454 17.49 -7.98 0.61
N THR A 455 17.12 -7.37 1.74
CA THR A 455 18.03 -6.60 2.61
C THR A 455 19.06 -7.50 3.29
N LEU A 456 18.64 -8.65 3.85
CA LEU A 456 19.57 -9.63 4.42
C LEU A 456 20.53 -10.21 3.38
N ALA A 457 20.03 -10.57 2.20
CA ALA A 457 20.87 -11.06 1.11
C ALA A 457 21.89 -10.00 0.68
N THR A 458 21.47 -8.75 0.51
CA THR A 458 22.38 -7.64 0.19
C THR A 458 23.45 -7.44 1.27
N ALA A 459 23.06 -7.50 2.56
CA ALA A 459 24.00 -7.42 3.67
C ALA A 459 25.00 -8.59 3.67
N LEU A 460 24.54 -9.82 3.41
CA LEU A 460 25.40 -11.00 3.27
C LEU A 460 26.40 -10.87 2.13
N THR A 461 25.98 -10.34 0.97
CA THR A 461 26.89 -10.05 -0.16
C THR A 461 28.05 -9.18 0.30
N VAL A 462 27.76 -8.11 1.04
CA VAL A 462 28.78 -7.21 1.58
C VAL A 462 29.68 -7.95 2.57
N GLN A 463 29.12 -8.74 3.49
CA GLN A 463 29.93 -9.50 4.46
C GLN A 463 30.86 -10.52 3.81
N PHE A 464 30.44 -11.21 2.74
CA PHE A 464 31.32 -12.09 1.98
C PHE A 464 32.43 -11.32 1.25
N LYS A 465 32.14 -10.14 0.70
CA LYS A 465 33.17 -9.27 0.10
C LYS A 465 34.21 -8.80 1.12
N LEU A 466 33.76 -8.39 2.31
CA LEU A 466 34.65 -8.03 3.42
C LEU A 466 35.52 -9.21 3.84
N LEU A 467 34.93 -10.41 3.98
CA LEU A 467 35.65 -11.63 4.30
C LEU A 467 36.72 -11.97 3.26
N GLY A 468 36.37 -11.92 1.97
CA GLY A 468 37.33 -12.15 0.88
C GLY A 468 38.49 -11.17 0.94
N HIS A 469 38.23 -9.87 1.12
CA HIS A 469 39.28 -8.87 1.24
C HIS A 469 40.20 -9.11 2.46
N ARG A 470 39.63 -9.47 3.61
CA ARG A 470 40.42 -9.79 4.82
C ARG A 470 41.33 -11.00 4.62
N PHE A 471 40.88 -12.04 3.90
CA PHE A 471 41.75 -13.14 3.48
C PHE A 471 42.88 -12.68 2.55
N LYS A 472 42.58 -11.79 1.59
CA LYS A 472 43.55 -11.30 0.60
C LYS A 472 44.66 -10.44 1.22
N VAL A 473 44.32 -9.58 2.19
CA VAL A 473 45.26 -8.64 2.85
C VAL A 473 45.99 -9.26 4.05
N LEU A 474 45.68 -10.52 4.39
CA LEU A 474 46.31 -11.22 5.50
C LEU A 474 47.84 -11.24 5.36
N LYS A 475 48.55 -10.83 6.43
CA LYS A 475 50.02 -10.77 6.44
C LYS A 475 50.60 -12.15 6.71
N MET A 476 51.09 -12.80 5.66
CA MET A 476 51.59 -14.18 5.73
C MET A 476 53.07 -14.31 6.16
N ARG A 477 53.79 -13.20 6.38
CA ARG A 477 55.21 -13.20 6.77
C ARG A 477 55.35 -12.83 8.26
N PRO A 478 55.49 -13.80 9.18
CA PRO A 478 55.61 -13.51 10.60
C PRO A 478 57.00 -12.95 10.94
N GLY A 479 57.05 -11.97 11.86
CA GLY A 479 58.21 -11.80 12.72
C GLY A 479 58.15 -12.81 13.89
N PRO A 480 59.25 -13.09 14.61
CA PRO A 480 59.33 -14.15 15.62
C PRO A 480 58.35 -14.02 16.83
N LYS A 481 57.63 -12.90 16.97
CA LYS A 481 56.59 -12.68 18.00
C LYS A 481 55.14 -12.74 17.45
N ASN A 482 54.94 -13.02 16.16
CA ASN A 482 53.65 -12.80 15.47
C ASN A 482 52.93 -14.09 14.98
N GLU A 483 53.46 -15.29 15.24
CA GLU A 483 52.82 -16.53 14.75
C GLU A 483 51.46 -16.81 15.41
N GLN A 484 51.36 -16.62 16.73
CA GLN A 484 50.10 -16.79 17.46
C GLN A 484 49.02 -15.81 16.97
N GLN A 485 49.40 -14.54 16.74
CA GLN A 485 48.49 -13.53 16.21
C GLN A 485 47.98 -13.90 14.80
N MET A 486 48.84 -14.43 13.94
CA MET A 486 48.44 -14.90 12.61
C MET A 486 47.47 -16.09 12.69
N TRP A 487 47.68 -17.00 13.63
CA TRP A 487 46.73 -18.10 13.90
C TRP A 487 45.39 -17.60 14.39
N ASP A 488 45.39 -16.65 15.33
CA ASP A 488 44.17 -16.06 15.88
C ASP A 488 43.39 -15.30 14.79
N GLU A 489 44.07 -14.55 13.92
CA GLU A 489 43.46 -13.89 12.76
C GLU A 489 42.81 -14.90 11.80
N ILE A 490 43.51 -15.96 11.41
CA ILE A 490 42.94 -16.98 10.51
C ILE A 490 41.76 -17.70 11.14
N LYS A 491 41.87 -18.02 12.43
CA LYS A 491 40.78 -18.63 13.18
C LYS A 491 39.55 -17.73 13.16
N GLU A 492 39.71 -16.43 13.39
CA GLU A 492 38.62 -15.45 13.29
C GLU A 492 38.00 -15.45 11.89
N LEU A 493 38.80 -15.44 10.82
CA LEU A 493 38.29 -15.46 9.44
C LEU A 493 37.53 -16.76 9.12
N VAL A 494 38.04 -17.91 9.57
CA VAL A 494 37.40 -19.22 9.37
C VAL A 494 36.10 -19.32 10.16
N ASP A 495 36.10 -18.89 11.42
CA ASP A 495 34.91 -18.85 12.27
C ASP A 495 33.85 -17.93 11.67
N TYR A 496 34.24 -16.77 11.15
CA TYR A 496 33.34 -15.86 10.46
C TYR A 496 32.79 -16.44 9.15
N HIS A 497 33.63 -17.11 8.35
CA HIS A 497 33.19 -17.80 7.14
C HIS A 497 32.13 -18.88 7.44
N ASN A 498 32.37 -19.70 8.48
CA ASN A 498 31.43 -20.72 8.93
C ASN A 498 30.13 -20.10 9.45
N PHE A 499 30.22 -18.98 10.17
CA PHE A 499 29.06 -18.20 10.61
C PHE A 499 28.22 -17.71 9.42
N LEU A 500 28.83 -17.09 8.40
CA LEU A 500 28.10 -16.63 7.21
C LEU A 500 27.46 -17.78 6.42
N ILE A 501 28.16 -18.91 6.26
CA ILE A 501 27.61 -20.12 5.65
C ILE A 501 26.40 -20.62 6.42
N SER A 502 26.49 -20.70 7.76
CA SER A 502 25.37 -21.10 8.60
C SER A 502 24.20 -20.13 8.51
N PHE A 503 24.47 -18.84 8.42
CA PHE A 503 23.45 -17.81 8.25
C PHE A 503 22.69 -18.00 6.94
N CYS A 504 23.40 -18.18 5.82
CA CYS A 504 22.80 -18.49 4.52
C CYS A 504 21.94 -19.76 4.56
N GLY A 505 22.39 -20.81 5.26
CA GLY A 505 21.63 -22.04 5.42
C GLY A 505 20.30 -21.84 6.17
N LYS A 506 20.30 -21.05 7.24
CA LYS A 506 19.08 -20.69 8.00
C LYS A 506 18.14 -19.81 7.17
N LEU A 507 18.68 -18.82 6.47
CA LEU A 507 17.91 -17.95 5.58
C LEU A 507 17.25 -18.75 4.45
N ASN A 508 17.98 -19.66 3.81
CA ASN A 508 17.45 -20.55 2.78
C ASN A 508 16.35 -21.45 3.34
N LYS A 509 16.56 -22.07 4.50
CA LYS A 509 15.55 -22.94 5.14
C LYS A 509 14.26 -22.19 5.46
N MET A 510 14.36 -20.92 5.84
CA MET A 510 13.19 -20.08 6.14
C MET A 510 12.39 -19.72 4.88
N TYR A 511 13.07 -19.38 3.79
CA TYR A 511 12.43 -18.95 2.54
C TYR A 511 12.21 -20.08 1.52
N SER A 512 12.66 -21.31 1.77
CA SER A 512 12.57 -22.40 0.80
C SER A 512 11.13 -22.67 0.32
N GLY A 513 10.15 -22.55 1.21
CA GLY A 513 8.73 -22.62 0.85
C GLY A 513 8.27 -21.45 -0.01
N VAL A 514 8.66 -20.22 0.34
CA VAL A 514 8.33 -18.99 -0.41
C VAL A 514 8.89 -19.07 -1.83
N PHE A 515 10.15 -19.46 -1.97
CA PHE A 515 10.82 -19.62 -3.25
C PHE A 515 10.12 -20.61 -4.18
N LEU A 516 9.72 -21.77 -3.65
CA LEU A 516 9.01 -22.77 -4.44
C LEU A 516 7.67 -22.23 -4.94
N ILE A 517 6.88 -21.65 -4.03
CA ILE A 517 5.57 -21.09 -4.37
C ILE A 517 5.70 -19.93 -5.35
N GLN A 518 6.70 -19.05 -5.18
CA GLN A 518 6.98 -17.95 -6.12
C GLN A 518 7.17 -18.47 -7.54
N PHE A 519 8.02 -19.49 -7.73
CA PHE A 519 8.26 -20.05 -9.07
C PHE A 519 7.04 -20.74 -9.67
N LEU A 520 6.26 -21.47 -8.86
CA LEU A 520 5.01 -22.08 -9.32
C LEU A 520 3.99 -21.02 -9.74
N VAL A 521 3.84 -19.96 -8.95
CA VAL A 521 3.00 -18.79 -9.23
C VAL A 521 3.47 -18.12 -10.51
N SER A 522 4.77 -17.91 -10.71
CA SER A 522 5.27 -17.26 -11.92
C SER A 522 5.07 -18.09 -13.19
N ILE A 523 5.21 -19.42 -13.10
CA ILE A 523 4.91 -20.31 -14.23
C ILE A 523 3.41 -20.26 -14.56
N ALA A 524 2.54 -20.31 -13.55
CA ALA A 524 1.10 -20.25 -13.74
C ALA A 524 0.66 -18.90 -14.31
N SER A 525 1.14 -17.80 -13.72
CA SER A 525 0.87 -16.41 -14.16
C SER A 525 1.35 -16.17 -15.60
N ALA A 526 2.57 -16.61 -15.93
CA ALA A 526 3.10 -16.54 -17.29
C ALA A 526 2.22 -17.32 -18.29
N SER A 527 1.76 -18.51 -17.90
CA SER A 527 0.91 -19.34 -18.77
C SER A 527 -0.44 -18.67 -19.05
N VAL A 528 -1.08 -18.09 -18.02
CA VAL A 528 -2.33 -17.33 -18.15
C VAL A 528 -2.13 -16.09 -19.01
N ALA A 529 -1.02 -15.37 -18.81
CA ALA A 529 -0.71 -14.17 -19.59
C ALA A 529 -0.51 -14.47 -21.07
N VAL A 530 0.27 -15.50 -21.40
CA VAL A 530 0.46 -15.96 -22.78
C VAL A 530 -0.88 -16.32 -23.42
N PHE A 531 -1.75 -17.02 -22.69
CA PHE A 531 -3.06 -17.41 -23.19
C PHE A 531 -3.95 -16.20 -23.49
N ILE A 532 -4.10 -15.26 -22.55
CA ILE A 532 -4.94 -14.06 -22.72
C ILE A 532 -4.44 -13.19 -23.87
N LEU A 533 -3.12 -13.01 -24.02
CA LEU A 533 -2.53 -12.17 -25.07
C LEU A 533 -2.79 -12.70 -26.48
N ILE A 534 -3.07 -14.00 -26.64
CA ILE A 534 -3.38 -14.61 -27.94
C ILE A 534 -4.86 -14.49 -28.28
N GLN A 535 -5.75 -14.35 -27.29
CA GLN A 535 -7.18 -14.29 -27.52
C GLN A 535 -7.64 -12.89 -27.99
N PRO A 536 -8.65 -12.81 -28.86
CA PRO A 536 -9.25 -11.54 -29.24
C PRO A 536 -9.97 -10.96 -28.02
N SER A 537 -9.40 -9.91 -27.44
CA SER A 537 -9.82 -9.35 -26.16
C SER A 537 -9.91 -7.83 -26.25
N PRO A 538 -10.80 -7.18 -25.47
CA PRO A 538 -10.68 -5.76 -25.20
C PRO A 538 -9.28 -5.42 -24.68
N TRP A 539 -8.72 -4.31 -25.17
CA TRP A 539 -7.36 -3.88 -24.83
C TRP A 539 -7.17 -3.70 -23.32
N ALA A 540 -8.20 -3.25 -22.60
CA ALA A 540 -8.16 -3.09 -21.15
C ALA A 540 -7.81 -4.39 -20.40
N ASN A 541 -8.42 -5.52 -20.80
CA ASN A 541 -8.18 -6.82 -20.16
C ASN A 541 -6.77 -7.35 -20.46
N GLN A 542 -6.28 -7.14 -21.69
CA GLN A 542 -4.92 -7.50 -22.08
C GLN A 542 -3.89 -6.69 -21.28
N MET A 543 -4.10 -5.38 -21.13
CA MET A 543 -3.22 -4.52 -20.35
C MET A 543 -3.21 -4.91 -18.87
N LYS A 544 -4.38 -5.19 -18.28
CA LYS A 544 -4.48 -5.66 -16.89
C LYS A 544 -3.69 -6.95 -16.68
N CYS A 545 -3.84 -7.93 -17.58
CA CYS A 545 -3.09 -9.18 -17.51
C CYS A 545 -1.57 -8.96 -17.67
N LEU A 546 -1.17 -8.08 -18.59
CA LEU A 546 0.23 -7.72 -18.77
C LEU A 546 0.84 -7.07 -17.51
N PHE A 547 0.07 -6.22 -16.81
CA PHE A 547 0.51 -5.64 -15.54
C PHE A 547 0.69 -6.70 -14.45
N TYR A 548 -0.20 -7.70 -14.35
CA TYR A 548 -0.02 -8.82 -13.42
C TYR A 548 1.24 -9.63 -13.72
N PHE A 549 1.45 -9.95 -15.00
CA PHE A 549 2.64 -10.66 -15.43
C PHE A 549 3.92 -9.88 -15.12
N MET A 550 3.95 -8.57 -15.41
CA MET A 550 5.11 -7.73 -15.13
C MET A 550 5.39 -7.58 -13.62
N ALA A 551 4.34 -7.49 -12.81
CA ALA A 551 4.48 -7.46 -11.36
C ALA A 551 5.11 -8.75 -10.81
N ASP A 552 4.63 -9.91 -11.28
CA ASP A 552 5.19 -11.22 -10.92
C ASP A 552 6.65 -11.39 -11.41
N VAL A 553 6.97 -10.91 -12.63
CA VAL A 553 8.36 -10.88 -13.14
C VAL A 553 9.26 -10.07 -12.22
N MET A 554 8.83 -8.87 -11.84
CA MET A 554 9.58 -7.97 -10.97
C MET A 554 9.79 -8.60 -9.59
N GLU A 555 8.78 -9.28 -9.05
CA GLU A 555 8.86 -9.95 -7.75
C GLU A 555 9.82 -11.15 -7.77
N THR A 556 9.77 -11.99 -8.79
CA THR A 556 10.72 -13.12 -8.91
C THR A 556 12.15 -12.62 -9.12
N ALA A 557 12.34 -11.51 -9.84
CA ALA A 557 13.63 -10.83 -9.94
C ALA A 557 14.12 -10.36 -8.57
N PHE A 558 13.23 -9.83 -7.72
CA PHE A 558 13.53 -9.34 -6.37
C PHE A 558 14.12 -10.42 -5.45
N TYR A 559 13.84 -11.70 -5.73
CA TYR A 559 14.47 -12.84 -5.06
C TYR A 559 15.76 -13.30 -5.74
N CYS A 560 15.74 -13.45 -7.07
CA CYS A 560 16.85 -14.04 -7.82
C CYS A 560 18.11 -13.15 -7.83
N PHE A 561 17.97 -11.83 -7.98
CA PHE A 561 19.13 -10.93 -8.04
C PHE A 561 19.93 -10.92 -6.73
N PRO A 562 19.34 -10.67 -5.54
CA PRO A 562 20.10 -10.70 -4.29
C PRO A 562 20.68 -12.07 -3.97
N ALA A 563 19.93 -13.16 -4.24
CA ALA A 563 20.43 -14.52 -4.05
C ALA A 563 21.68 -14.78 -4.89
N GLU A 564 21.65 -14.42 -6.17
CA GLU A 564 22.79 -14.53 -7.09
C GLU A 564 24.00 -13.70 -6.62
N MET A 565 23.77 -12.48 -6.13
CA MET A 565 24.83 -11.63 -5.57
C MET A 565 25.52 -12.28 -4.37
N VAL A 566 24.76 -12.90 -3.46
CA VAL A 566 25.32 -13.65 -2.31
C VAL A 566 26.15 -14.84 -2.80
N VAL A 567 25.63 -15.64 -3.72
CA VAL A 567 26.33 -16.82 -4.24
C VAL A 567 27.64 -16.42 -4.92
N ASN A 568 27.63 -15.35 -5.73
CA ASN A 568 28.81 -14.83 -6.40
C ASN A 568 29.83 -14.22 -5.44
N ALA A 569 29.39 -13.47 -4.41
CA ALA A 569 30.31 -12.95 -3.41
C ALA A 569 30.94 -14.08 -2.57
N ALA A 570 30.17 -15.11 -2.22
CA ALA A 570 30.66 -16.26 -1.47
C ALA A 570 31.68 -17.09 -2.27
N SER A 571 31.48 -17.27 -3.58
CA SER A 571 32.44 -17.98 -4.44
C SER A 571 33.76 -17.22 -4.61
N GLN A 572 33.71 -15.88 -4.66
CA GLN A 572 34.90 -15.03 -4.75
C GLN A 572 35.82 -15.10 -3.53
N VAL A 573 35.31 -15.53 -2.36
CA VAL A 573 36.16 -15.77 -1.18
C VAL A 573 37.26 -16.80 -1.50
N GLY A 574 36.96 -17.82 -2.29
CA GLY A 574 37.95 -18.83 -2.70
C GLY A 574 39.08 -18.22 -3.55
N ASN A 575 38.72 -17.36 -4.51
CA ASN A 575 39.69 -16.63 -5.32
C ASN A 575 40.57 -15.72 -4.45
N ALA A 576 39.96 -15.01 -3.50
CA ALA A 576 40.68 -14.13 -2.59
C ALA A 576 41.67 -14.87 -1.68
N VAL A 577 41.33 -16.10 -1.25
CA VAL A 577 42.26 -16.98 -0.52
C VAL A 577 43.43 -17.39 -1.41
N CYS A 578 43.20 -17.72 -2.68
CA CYS A 578 44.27 -18.04 -3.64
C CYS A 578 45.18 -16.84 -3.93
N GLU A 579 44.62 -15.63 -3.97
CA GLU A 579 45.34 -14.35 -4.17
C GLU A 579 46.09 -13.87 -2.92
N SER A 580 45.87 -14.48 -1.76
CA SER A 580 46.65 -14.18 -0.56
C SER A 580 48.12 -14.59 -0.76
N ARG A 581 49.04 -14.01 0.01
CA ARG A 581 50.49 -14.36 -0.05
C ARG A 581 50.80 -15.68 0.67
N TRP A 582 49.95 -16.69 0.54
CA TRP A 582 50.02 -17.96 1.29
C TRP A 582 51.36 -18.70 1.13
N TYR A 583 52.04 -18.52 -0.01
CA TYR A 583 53.34 -19.11 -0.29
C TYR A 583 54.50 -18.47 0.52
N GLU A 584 54.29 -17.27 1.07
CA GLU A 584 55.25 -16.59 1.95
C GLU A 584 55.19 -17.11 3.40
N SER A 585 54.15 -17.86 3.77
CA SER A 585 54.00 -18.41 5.12
C SER A 585 54.97 -19.57 5.37
N SER A 586 55.75 -19.48 6.44
CA SER A 586 56.65 -20.56 6.91
C SER A 586 55.90 -21.74 7.55
N LEU A 587 54.62 -21.57 7.91
CA LEU A 587 53.82 -22.55 8.64
C LEU A 587 53.06 -23.48 7.69
N ILE A 588 53.42 -24.77 7.67
CA ILE A 588 52.78 -25.76 6.79
C ILE A 588 51.31 -26.03 7.18
N GLU A 589 51.00 -25.97 8.46
CA GLU A 589 49.65 -26.21 8.99
C GLU A 589 48.67 -25.12 8.55
N LEU A 590 49.14 -23.87 8.52
CA LEU A 590 48.37 -22.73 8.04
C LEU A 590 47.98 -22.91 6.57
N ARG A 591 48.93 -23.34 5.72
CA ARG A 591 48.65 -23.64 4.31
C ARG A 591 47.58 -24.72 4.16
N LYS A 592 47.63 -25.78 4.99
CA LYS A 592 46.59 -26.83 5.01
C LYS A 592 45.21 -26.27 5.39
N CYS A 593 45.14 -25.36 6.37
CA CYS A 593 43.89 -24.69 6.74
C CYS A 593 43.31 -23.89 5.58
N LEU A 594 44.14 -23.10 4.86
CA LEU A 594 43.69 -22.36 3.68
C LEU A 594 43.21 -23.29 2.55
N CYS A 595 43.85 -24.46 2.36
CA CYS A 595 43.36 -25.48 1.43
C CYS A 595 41.96 -25.99 1.83
N LEU A 596 41.69 -26.17 3.13
CA LEU A 596 40.36 -26.57 3.59
C LEU A 596 39.31 -25.47 3.35
N VAL A 597 39.68 -24.19 3.56
CA VAL A 597 38.82 -23.05 3.22
C VAL A 597 38.51 -23.04 1.74
N LEU A 598 39.53 -23.21 0.89
CA LEU A 598 39.36 -23.27 -0.57
C LEU A 598 38.45 -24.43 -0.97
N ALA A 599 38.70 -25.63 -0.47
CA ALA A 599 37.84 -26.80 -0.70
C ALA A 599 36.40 -26.56 -0.23
N ARG A 600 36.20 -25.82 0.86
CA ARG A 600 34.85 -25.44 1.33
C ARG A 600 34.19 -24.46 0.37
N THR A 601 34.89 -23.45 -0.15
CA THR A 601 34.32 -22.47 -1.10
C THR A 601 33.88 -23.12 -2.42
N GLN A 602 34.53 -24.21 -2.83
CA GLN A 602 34.13 -25.00 -4.01
C GLN A 602 32.77 -25.68 -3.83
N LYS A 603 32.35 -25.98 -2.60
CA LYS A 603 30.98 -26.37 -2.27
C LYS A 603 30.11 -25.12 -2.18
N GLY A 604 29.71 -24.58 -3.33
CA GLY A 604 28.99 -23.30 -3.43
C GLY A 604 27.77 -23.18 -2.51
N ILE A 605 27.48 -21.96 -2.08
CA ILE A 605 26.22 -21.64 -1.39
C ILE A 605 25.11 -21.67 -2.44
N LEU A 606 23.99 -22.31 -2.13
CA LEU A 606 22.86 -22.45 -3.05
C LEU A 606 21.55 -22.14 -2.31
N PHE A 607 20.78 -21.22 -2.87
CA PHE A 607 19.39 -20.99 -2.47
C PHE A 607 18.48 -21.89 -3.31
N SER A 608 17.59 -22.62 -2.66
CA SER A 608 16.70 -23.57 -3.32
C SER A 608 15.31 -23.59 -2.71
N GLY A 609 14.30 -23.67 -3.58
CA GLY A 609 12.91 -23.88 -3.19
C GLY A 609 12.65 -25.35 -2.89
N ASN A 610 12.77 -25.75 -1.61
CA ASN A 610 12.64 -27.12 -1.11
C ASN A 610 13.45 -28.18 -1.90
N GLY A 611 14.57 -27.76 -2.53
CA GLY A 611 15.40 -28.62 -3.37
C GLY A 611 14.87 -28.89 -4.79
N LEU A 612 13.69 -28.37 -5.15
CA LEU A 612 13.08 -28.57 -6.47
C LEU A 612 13.50 -27.52 -7.50
N VAL A 613 13.70 -26.28 -7.06
CA VAL A 613 14.02 -25.15 -7.93
C VAL A 613 15.21 -24.37 -7.38
N TRP A 614 16.15 -24.01 -8.26
CA TRP A 614 17.30 -23.18 -7.90
C TRP A 614 16.99 -21.70 -8.07
N ILE A 615 17.28 -20.90 -7.03
CA ILE A 615 17.03 -19.45 -7.02
C ILE A 615 18.28 -18.75 -7.54
N ASN A 616 18.32 -18.57 -8.86
CA ASN A 616 19.41 -17.95 -9.60
C ASN A 616 18.88 -17.29 -10.87
N LEU A 617 19.71 -16.44 -11.49
CA LEU A 617 19.32 -15.70 -12.71
C LEU A 617 19.08 -16.63 -13.91
N ARG A 618 19.73 -17.80 -13.95
CA ARG A 618 19.55 -18.77 -15.04
C ARG A 618 18.14 -19.35 -15.03
N THR A 619 17.63 -19.78 -13.88
CA THR A 619 16.26 -20.30 -13.73
C THR A 619 15.24 -19.19 -14.00
N PHE A 620 15.48 -17.98 -13.50
CA PHE A 620 14.65 -16.80 -13.78
C PHE A 620 14.49 -16.58 -15.29
N LEU A 621 15.60 -16.49 -16.04
CA LEU A 621 15.56 -16.29 -17.49
C LEU A 621 14.89 -17.47 -18.23
N LEU A 622 15.08 -18.70 -17.74
CA LEU A 622 14.49 -19.89 -18.33
C LEU A 622 12.95 -19.85 -18.31
N VAL A 623 12.33 -19.43 -17.19
CA VAL A 623 10.87 -19.34 -17.07
C VAL A 623 10.29 -18.43 -18.15
N TYR A 624 10.82 -17.21 -18.27
CA TYR A 624 10.28 -16.22 -19.23
C TYR A 624 10.66 -16.51 -20.67
N LYS A 625 11.85 -17.06 -20.93
CA LYS A 625 12.23 -17.53 -22.27
C LYS A 625 11.29 -18.63 -22.74
N THR A 626 10.96 -19.57 -21.86
CA THR A 626 10.01 -20.64 -22.14
C THR A 626 8.60 -20.09 -22.37
N GLY A 627 8.12 -19.19 -21.51
CA GLY A 627 6.82 -18.51 -21.68
C GLY A 627 6.72 -17.77 -23.02
N PHE A 628 7.74 -16.99 -23.39
CA PHE A 628 7.79 -16.30 -24.68
C PHE A 628 7.83 -17.28 -25.87
N SER A 629 8.55 -18.40 -25.72
CA SER A 629 8.60 -19.44 -26.75
C SER A 629 7.24 -20.13 -26.95
N PHE A 630 6.49 -20.38 -25.86
CA PHE A 630 5.12 -20.86 -25.94
C PHE A 630 4.20 -19.83 -26.60
N TYR A 631 4.35 -18.54 -26.29
CA TYR A 631 3.59 -17.48 -26.95
C TYR A 631 3.83 -17.45 -28.47
N THR A 632 5.09 -17.46 -28.91
CA THR A 632 5.41 -17.43 -30.34
C THR A 632 4.93 -18.68 -31.06
N TYR A 633 5.04 -19.85 -30.42
CA TYR A 633 4.53 -21.11 -30.96
C TYR A 633 3.00 -21.07 -31.13
N LEU A 634 2.26 -20.75 -30.07
CA LEU A 634 0.79 -20.73 -30.09
C LEU A 634 0.25 -19.66 -31.05
N ASN A 635 0.88 -18.48 -31.10
CA ASN A 635 0.53 -17.44 -32.06
C ASN A 635 0.78 -17.88 -33.52
N SER A 636 1.85 -18.65 -33.77
CA SER A 636 2.12 -19.22 -35.09
C SER A 636 1.09 -20.27 -35.47
N VAL A 637 0.73 -21.17 -34.55
CA VAL A 637 -0.32 -22.19 -34.77
C VAL A 637 -1.67 -21.55 -35.07
N LYS A 638 -2.06 -20.51 -34.33
CA LYS A 638 -3.29 -19.75 -34.56
C LYS A 638 -3.33 -19.07 -35.93
N LYS A 639 -2.18 -18.57 -36.43
CA LYS A 639 -2.10 -18.00 -37.78
C LYS A 639 -2.24 -19.05 -38.88
N ILE A 640 -1.86 -20.30 -38.61
CA ILE A 640 -1.94 -21.42 -39.57
C ILE A 640 -3.36 -22.00 -39.61
N ASN A 641 -4.04 -22.07 -38.46
CA ASN A 641 -5.44 -22.52 -38.32
C ASN A 641 -6.32 -21.34 -37.85
N PRO A 642 -6.74 -20.44 -38.76
CA PRO A 642 -7.43 -19.19 -38.42
C PRO A 642 -8.80 -19.39 -37.75
#